data_AF-A0AAE0SU75-F1
#
_entry.id   AF-A0AAE0SU75-F1
#
_cell.length_a   1.000
_cell.length_b   1.000
_cell.length_c   1.000
_cell.angle_alpha   90.00
_cell.angle_beta   90.00
_cell.angle_gamma   90.00
#
_symmetry.space_group_name_H-M   'P 1'
#
loop_
_entity.id
_entity.type
_entity.pdbx_description
1 polymer ?
#
loop_
_entity_poly.entity_id
_entity_poly.type
_entity_poly.pdbx_seq_one_letter_code
_entity_poly.pdbx_strand_id
1 'polypeptide(L)'
;ITHSPNDNNKTAGDAITLKLITNFTNDTNKTAGDAMTLKLITHSPNDTNKTAGDAMTLKLITHSPNDTNKTAGDAMTLKLITPSPNDTNKTAGDAMTLKLITHSPNDTNKTAGDAMTLKLITHSPNDTNKTAGDAMTLKLITHSPNDTNKRAGDAMILKLITHSPNDTNKTAGDAMTLKLITHSLNDTNKTAGDTMTLKLITHSPNYTNKTAGDAMTLKLITHSPNDTNKTAGDAMTLKLITHFLNDTNKTAGDPMTLKLITHSPNDTDKTAGDAMTLKLITHSPNDTNKTAGDAITLKLITHSPNDTNKTAGDAMTLKLITHSPNDTNKTAGDAMTLKLITHSPNDTNKTAGDPMTLKLITHSPNNTNKRAGDAMTLKLITHSPNDTNKTAGDAMTLKLITHFLNDTNKTAGDPMTLKLITHSPNDTNKTAGDAMTLKLITHSPNDTNKTAGDAMTLKLITHSPNDTNKTAGDAMTLKLITHSPNDTNKTAGDAMTLKLITHSPNDTNKTAGDAMTLKLITHSPNDTNKTAGDAMTLKLITHSTNDTNKTAGDAMTLKLITHSPNDTNKTAGDAMTLKLITHSPNDTNKTAGDAMTLKLKYSCLQCLIGKSIEANRLFLLIFLKMLGVCAAALPDSNSNIPNVM
;
A
#
# COMPACT_ATOMS: atom_id res chain seq x y z
N ILE A 1 -8.05 -71.55 44.68
CA ILE A 1 -9.41 -71.29 44.16
C ILE A 1 -10.39 -71.67 45.27
N THR A 2 -10.82 -70.68 46.04
CA THR A 2 -11.97 -70.77 46.95
C THR A 2 -12.89 -69.65 46.50
N HIS A 3 -14.12 -69.99 46.09
CA HIS A 3 -15.13 -69.03 45.65
C HIS A 3 -15.70 -68.30 46.88
N SER A 4 -15.05 -67.22 47.28
CA SER A 4 -15.67 -66.18 48.11
C SER A 4 -16.20 -65.09 47.17
N PRO A 5 -17.48 -64.71 47.24
CA PRO A 5 -18.08 -63.74 46.30
C PRO A 5 -17.59 -62.30 46.48
N ASN A 6 -16.87 -61.99 47.58
CA ASN A 6 -16.27 -60.69 47.88
C ASN A 6 -15.02 -60.87 48.76
N ASP A 7 -13.83 -60.58 48.26
CA ASP A 7 -12.60 -60.53 49.07
C ASP A 7 -12.13 -59.07 49.23
N ASN A 8 -12.15 -58.58 50.47
CA ASN A 8 -11.64 -57.26 50.86
C ASN A 8 -10.22 -57.41 51.41
N ASN A 9 -9.20 -57.27 50.57
CA ASN A 9 -7.82 -57.36 51.03
C ASN A 9 -7.35 -56.02 51.59
N LYS A 10 -6.95 -55.99 52.87
CA LYS A 10 -6.40 -54.81 53.55
C LYS A 10 -4.99 -55.12 54.02
N THR A 11 -4.00 -54.36 53.56
CA THR A 11 -2.60 -54.49 53.99
C THR A 11 -2.09 -53.14 54.50
N ALA A 12 -1.49 -53.11 55.69
CA ALA A 12 -0.89 -51.91 56.28
C ALA A 12 0.46 -52.24 56.93
N GLY A 13 1.44 -51.35 56.81
CA GLY A 13 2.76 -51.47 57.47
C GLY A 13 3.84 -50.56 56.87
N ASP A 14 4.89 -50.29 57.63
CA ASP A 14 5.92 -49.29 57.31
C ASP A 14 6.69 -49.58 56.01
N ALA A 15 6.95 -50.87 55.71
CA ALA A 15 7.57 -51.30 54.46
C ALA A 15 6.85 -52.51 53.85
N ILE A 16 6.30 -52.34 52.64
CA ILE A 16 5.51 -53.38 51.96
C ILE A 16 6.12 -53.70 50.59
N THR A 17 6.49 -54.96 50.39
CA THR A 17 6.75 -55.50 49.05
C THR A 17 5.72 -56.58 48.75
N LEU A 18 4.85 -56.35 47.78
CA LEU A 18 3.76 -57.25 47.46
C LEU A 18 3.70 -57.53 45.95
N LYS A 19 3.55 -58.81 45.61
CA LYS A 19 3.25 -59.27 44.26
C LYS A 19 2.00 -60.12 44.33
N LEU A 20 0.93 -59.66 43.73
CA LEU A 20 -0.38 -60.29 43.83
C LEU A 20 -1.00 -60.45 42.44
N ILE A 21 -1.57 -61.63 42.20
CA ILE A 21 -2.37 -61.93 41.01
C ILE A 21 -3.71 -62.44 41.53
N THR A 22 -4.79 -61.73 41.21
CA THR A 22 -6.14 -62.05 41.68
C THR A 22 -7.09 -62.32 40.52
N ASN A 23 -8.07 -63.18 40.75
CA ASN A 23 -9.14 -63.50 39.80
C ASN A 23 -10.43 -63.80 40.57
N PHE A 24 -11.27 -62.79 40.77
CA PHE A 24 -12.46 -62.85 41.64
C PHE A 24 -13.64 -62.09 41.06
N THR A 25 -14.84 -62.27 41.62
CA THR A 25 -16.08 -61.65 41.12
C THR A 25 -16.26 -60.18 41.47
N ASN A 26 -15.61 -59.68 42.55
CA ASN A 26 -15.47 -58.27 42.91
C ASN A 26 -14.23 -58.13 43.80
N ASP A 27 -13.22 -57.37 43.36
CA ASP A 27 -11.99 -57.17 44.13
C ASP A 27 -11.93 -55.75 44.71
N THR A 28 -11.72 -55.65 46.03
CA THR A 28 -11.39 -54.39 46.69
C THR A 28 -10.08 -54.54 47.46
N ASN A 29 -9.01 -53.94 46.93
CA ASN A 29 -7.71 -53.90 47.60
C ASN A 29 -7.47 -52.52 48.23
N LYS A 30 -7.10 -52.51 49.50
CA LYS A 30 -6.67 -51.31 50.23
C LYS A 30 -5.27 -51.55 50.81
N THR A 31 -4.30 -50.76 50.36
CA THR A 31 -2.91 -50.88 50.81
C THR A 31 -2.42 -49.53 51.32
N ALA A 32 -1.83 -49.49 52.51
CA ALA A 32 -1.21 -48.28 53.05
C ALA A 32 0.16 -48.58 53.67
N GLY A 33 1.15 -47.71 53.47
CA GLY A 33 2.47 -47.91 54.08
C GLY A 33 3.49 -46.88 53.62
N ASP A 34 4.49 -46.60 54.46
CA ASP A 34 5.44 -45.50 54.24
C ASP A 34 6.34 -45.77 53.02
N ALA A 35 6.84 -47.01 52.87
CA ALA A 35 7.63 -47.43 51.70
C ALA A 35 7.01 -48.66 51.02
N MET A 36 6.55 -48.53 49.78
CA MET A 36 5.86 -49.61 49.07
C MET A 36 6.41 -49.92 47.67
N THR A 37 6.58 -51.21 47.40
CA THR A 37 6.72 -51.75 46.05
C THR A 37 5.62 -52.77 45.79
N LEU A 38 4.66 -52.42 44.93
CA LEU A 38 3.51 -53.26 44.62
C LEU A 38 3.47 -53.60 43.13
N LYS A 39 3.33 -54.90 42.85
CA LYS A 39 2.99 -55.41 41.51
C LYS A 39 1.69 -56.19 41.59
N LEU A 40 0.62 -55.61 41.06
CA LEU A 40 -0.71 -56.18 41.13
C LEU A 40 -1.25 -56.44 39.73
N ILE A 41 -1.81 -57.63 39.53
CA ILE A 41 -2.55 -58.01 38.33
C ILE A 41 -3.93 -58.52 38.76
N THR A 42 -5.00 -57.83 38.38
CA THR A 42 -6.37 -58.19 38.75
C THR A 42 -7.20 -58.55 37.52
N HIS A 43 -8.08 -59.54 37.68
CA HIS A 43 -9.11 -59.89 36.71
C HIS A 43 -10.43 -60.02 37.47
N SER A 44 -11.34 -59.07 37.29
CA SER A 44 -12.63 -59.08 38.00
C SER A 44 -13.72 -58.37 37.21
N PRO A 45 -15.01 -58.70 37.39
CA PRO A 45 -16.13 -57.87 36.93
C PRO A 45 -16.11 -56.42 37.43
N ASN A 46 -15.59 -56.15 38.64
CA ASN A 46 -15.33 -54.79 39.15
C ASN A 46 -14.08 -54.79 40.05
N ASP A 47 -13.05 -53.99 39.73
CA ASP A 47 -11.91 -53.78 40.64
C ASP A 47 -11.92 -52.39 41.27
N THR A 48 -11.66 -52.32 42.58
CA THR A 48 -11.36 -51.07 43.29
C THR A 48 -10.05 -51.18 44.06
N ASN A 49 -9.01 -50.49 43.60
CA ASN A 49 -7.73 -50.42 44.32
C ASN A 49 -7.53 -49.03 44.95
N LYS A 50 -7.24 -49.00 46.25
CA LYS A 50 -6.86 -47.79 46.99
C LYS A 50 -5.47 -47.98 47.60
N THR A 51 -4.51 -47.17 47.19
CA THR A 51 -3.13 -47.24 47.67
C THR A 51 -2.70 -45.88 48.22
N ALA A 52 -2.11 -45.84 49.42
CA ALA A 52 -1.60 -44.60 50.00
C ALA A 52 -0.24 -44.80 50.69
N GLY A 53 0.75 -43.94 50.47
CA GLY A 53 2.07 -44.10 51.09
C GLY A 53 3.09 -43.05 50.69
N ASP A 54 4.11 -42.84 51.51
CA ASP A 54 5.05 -41.74 51.33
C ASP A 54 6.00 -41.98 50.14
N ALA A 55 6.54 -43.19 50.00
CA ALA A 55 7.44 -43.58 48.90
C ALA A 55 6.93 -44.85 48.20
N MET A 56 6.44 -44.71 46.96
CA MET A 56 5.77 -45.80 46.25
C MET A 56 6.31 -46.09 44.85
N THR A 57 6.50 -47.38 44.55
CA THR A 57 6.61 -47.90 43.20
C THR A 57 5.48 -48.90 42.92
N LEU A 58 4.52 -48.51 42.09
CA LEU A 58 3.34 -49.31 41.77
C LEU A 58 3.34 -49.70 40.28
N LYS A 59 3.21 -51.01 40.03
CA LYS A 59 2.88 -51.55 38.71
C LYS A 59 1.55 -52.29 38.79
N LEU A 60 0.51 -51.70 38.21
CA LEU A 60 -0.84 -52.22 38.23
C LEU A 60 -1.29 -52.56 36.81
N ILE A 61 -1.85 -53.75 36.63
CA ILE A 61 -2.51 -54.19 35.41
C ILE A 61 -3.89 -54.72 35.80
N THR A 62 -4.96 -54.07 35.36
CA THR A 62 -6.33 -54.48 35.68
C THR A 62 -7.04 -54.90 34.41
N HIS A 63 -7.84 -55.96 34.47
CA HIS A 63 -8.69 -56.41 33.36
C HIS A 63 -10.11 -56.59 33.92
N SER A 64 -10.88 -55.50 33.91
CA SER A 64 -12.23 -55.47 34.46
C SER A 64 -13.21 -54.71 33.58
N PRO A 65 -14.50 -55.04 33.54
CA PRO A 65 -15.58 -54.16 33.10
C PRO A 65 -15.61 -52.77 33.74
N ASN A 66 -15.27 -52.62 35.02
CA ASN A 66 -15.21 -51.31 35.70
C ASN A 66 -14.03 -51.26 36.70
N ASP A 67 -13.03 -50.43 36.43
CA ASP A 67 -11.91 -50.24 37.35
C ASP A 67 -11.93 -48.85 38.01
N THR A 68 -11.74 -48.83 39.33
CA THR A 68 -11.49 -47.61 40.09
C THR A 68 -10.18 -47.69 40.85
N ASN A 69 -9.19 -46.90 40.42
CA ASN A 69 -7.88 -46.81 41.04
C ASN A 69 -7.71 -45.45 41.75
N LYS A 70 -7.36 -45.47 43.03
CA LYS A 70 -7.04 -44.26 43.81
C LYS A 70 -5.66 -44.43 44.44
N THR A 71 -4.73 -43.54 44.10
CA THR A 71 -3.35 -43.58 44.58
C THR A 71 -2.97 -42.21 45.16
N ALA A 72 -2.42 -42.16 46.37
CA ALA A 72 -1.98 -40.92 47.01
C ALA A 72 -0.62 -41.10 47.68
N GLY A 73 0.34 -40.20 47.48
CA GLY A 73 1.64 -40.33 48.13
C GLY A 73 2.68 -39.30 47.72
N ASP A 74 3.65 -39.03 48.60
CA ASP A 74 4.60 -37.93 48.45
C ASP A 74 5.58 -38.17 47.28
N ALA A 75 6.18 -39.35 47.18
CA ALA A 75 7.11 -39.73 46.11
C ALA A 75 6.64 -41.00 45.39
N MET A 76 6.17 -40.86 44.14
CA MET A 76 5.49 -41.95 43.44
C MET A 76 6.04 -42.25 42.04
N THR A 77 6.30 -43.53 41.76
CA THR A 77 6.42 -44.06 40.40
C THR A 77 5.27 -45.02 40.11
N LEU A 78 4.35 -44.62 39.22
CA LEU A 78 3.18 -45.42 38.86
C LEU A 78 3.23 -45.86 37.40
N LYS A 79 3.11 -47.16 37.16
CA LYS A 79 2.80 -47.73 35.85
C LYS A 79 1.47 -48.45 35.90
N LEU A 80 0.47 -47.90 35.24
CA LEU A 80 -0.88 -48.46 35.20
C LEU A 80 -1.26 -48.80 33.74
N ILE A 81 -1.81 -50.00 33.55
CA ILE A 81 -2.34 -50.48 32.28
C ILE A 81 -3.74 -51.03 32.53
N THR A 82 -4.76 -50.42 31.92
CA THR A 82 -6.17 -50.77 32.13
C THR A 82 -6.90 -50.95 30.79
N PRO A 83 -7.05 -52.19 30.31
CA PRO A 83 -8.05 -52.52 29.30
C PRO A 83 -9.41 -52.81 29.97
N SER A 84 -10.22 -51.78 30.16
CA SER A 84 -11.52 -51.85 30.84
C SER A 84 -12.62 -51.15 30.05
N PRO A 85 -13.87 -51.62 30.09
CA PRO A 85 -15.03 -50.85 29.65
C PRO A 85 -15.25 -49.47 30.31
N ASN A 86 -14.84 -49.25 31.57
CA ASN A 86 -14.92 -47.94 32.24
C ASN A 86 -13.80 -47.79 33.29
N ASP A 87 -12.83 -46.88 33.06
CA ASP A 87 -11.77 -46.61 34.03
C ASP A 87 -11.92 -45.26 34.73
N THR A 88 -11.77 -45.27 36.06
CA THR A 88 -11.57 -44.06 36.84
C THR A 88 -10.27 -44.14 37.64
N ASN A 89 -9.27 -43.35 37.24
CA ASN A 89 -8.01 -43.23 37.99
C ASN A 89 -7.87 -41.86 38.65
N LYS A 90 -7.59 -41.84 39.95
CA LYS A 90 -7.28 -40.63 40.73
C LYS A 90 -5.91 -40.79 41.36
N THR A 91 -4.97 -39.94 40.98
CA THR A 91 -3.62 -39.94 41.54
C THR A 91 -3.28 -38.56 42.13
N ALA A 92 -2.74 -38.52 43.35
CA ALA A 92 -2.28 -37.30 44.00
C ALA A 92 -0.91 -37.51 44.65
N GLY A 93 -0.02 -36.51 44.63
CA GLY A 93 1.29 -36.64 45.25
C GLY A 93 2.25 -35.51 44.92
N ASP A 94 3.27 -35.31 45.75
CA ASP A 94 4.18 -34.16 45.64
C ASP A 94 5.17 -34.34 44.48
N ALA A 95 5.82 -35.49 44.38
CA ALA A 95 6.81 -35.83 43.33
C ALA A 95 6.41 -37.13 42.61
N MET A 96 5.93 -37.01 41.37
CA MET A 96 5.37 -38.17 40.66
C MET A 96 5.92 -38.39 39.26
N THR A 97 6.17 -39.66 38.94
CA THR A 97 6.39 -40.18 37.58
C THR A 97 5.32 -41.19 37.22
N LEU A 98 4.42 -40.83 36.30
CA LEU A 98 3.29 -41.66 35.88
C LEU A 98 3.44 -42.12 34.44
N LYS A 99 3.21 -43.41 34.21
CA LYS A 99 2.99 -43.98 32.89
C LYS A 99 1.65 -44.72 32.88
N LEU A 100 0.66 -44.12 32.23
CA LEU A 100 -0.69 -44.64 32.15
C LEU A 100 -1.03 -45.01 30.70
N ILE A 101 -1.56 -46.21 30.51
CA ILE A 101 -2.07 -46.70 29.23
C ILE A 101 -3.48 -47.23 29.48
N THR A 102 -4.49 -46.62 28.87
CA THR A 102 -5.88 -47.03 29.03
C THR A 102 -6.51 -47.34 27.68
N HIS A 103 -7.31 -48.40 27.63
CA HIS A 103 -8.05 -48.84 26.44
C HIS A 103 -9.48 -49.14 26.87
N SER A 104 -10.37 -48.16 26.67
CA SER A 104 -11.67 -48.16 27.34
C SER A 104 -12.71 -47.32 26.64
N PRO A 105 -13.99 -47.72 26.58
CA PRO A 105 -15.16 -46.91 26.24
C PRO A 105 -15.22 -45.53 26.91
N ASN A 106 -14.90 -45.41 28.20
CA ASN A 106 -14.93 -44.14 28.94
C ASN A 106 -13.80 -44.08 29.98
N ASP A 107 -12.85 -43.16 29.82
CA ASP A 107 -11.79 -42.94 30.82
C ASP A 107 -11.89 -41.59 31.51
N THR A 108 -11.80 -41.63 32.84
CA THR A 108 -11.64 -40.44 33.67
C THR A 108 -10.35 -40.51 34.47
N ASN A 109 -9.38 -39.68 34.07
CA ASN A 109 -8.09 -39.54 34.75
C ASN A 109 -8.01 -38.19 35.47
N LYS A 110 -7.74 -38.22 36.77
CA LYS A 110 -7.47 -37.03 37.58
C LYS A 110 -6.12 -37.16 38.26
N THR A 111 -5.20 -36.24 37.96
CA THR A 111 -3.85 -36.22 38.54
C THR A 111 -3.58 -34.85 39.14
N ALA A 112 -3.09 -34.77 40.37
CA ALA A 112 -2.72 -33.52 41.04
C ALA A 112 -1.37 -33.67 41.76
N GLY A 113 -0.46 -32.70 41.63
CA GLY A 113 0.82 -32.78 42.35
C GLY A 113 1.83 -31.71 41.99
N ASP A 114 2.77 -31.44 42.89
CA ASP A 114 3.69 -30.30 42.79
C ASP A 114 4.72 -30.49 41.67
N ALA A 115 5.36 -31.65 41.57
CA ALA A 115 6.36 -31.99 40.55
C ALA A 115 5.97 -33.27 39.81
N MET A 116 5.54 -33.15 38.55
CA MET A 116 4.94 -34.27 37.80
C MET A 116 5.59 -34.50 36.44
N THR A 117 5.93 -35.77 36.17
CA THR A 117 6.17 -36.28 34.81
C THR A 117 5.09 -37.30 34.45
N LEU A 118 4.23 -36.97 33.49
CA LEU A 118 3.12 -37.84 33.06
C LEU A 118 3.26 -38.23 31.59
N LYS A 119 3.31 -39.53 31.33
CA LYS A 119 3.11 -40.11 30.00
C LYS A 119 1.79 -40.88 29.97
N LEU A 120 0.83 -40.35 29.22
CA LEU A 120 -0.49 -40.95 29.09
C LEU A 120 -0.75 -41.30 27.62
N ILE A 121 -1.30 -42.50 27.40
CA ILE A 121 -1.79 -42.95 26.10
C ILE A 121 -3.20 -43.50 26.34
N THR A 122 -4.19 -42.94 25.65
CA THR A 122 -5.59 -43.37 25.78
C THR A 122 -6.16 -43.71 24.41
N HIS A 123 -6.93 -44.79 24.35
CA HIS A 123 -7.74 -45.16 23.18
C HIS A 123 -9.16 -45.42 23.67
N SER A 124 -10.05 -44.47 23.43
CA SER A 124 -11.34 -44.44 24.10
C SER A 124 -12.40 -43.62 23.39
N PRO A 125 -13.65 -44.10 23.23
CA PRO A 125 -14.81 -43.33 22.83
C PRO A 125 -14.99 -41.96 23.50
N ASN A 126 -14.78 -41.85 24.82
CA ASN A 126 -14.87 -40.58 25.56
C ASN A 126 -13.79 -40.46 26.64
N ASP A 127 -12.91 -39.47 26.53
CA ASP A 127 -11.81 -39.27 27.46
C ASP A 127 -11.91 -37.94 28.20
N THR A 128 -11.85 -38.00 29.54
CA THR A 128 -11.74 -36.82 30.40
C THR A 128 -10.48 -36.89 31.24
N ASN A 129 -9.51 -36.02 30.93
CA ASN A 129 -8.28 -35.91 31.72
C ASN A 129 -8.15 -34.53 32.37
N LYS A 130 -7.95 -34.53 33.70
CA LYS A 130 -7.70 -33.33 34.50
C LYS A 130 -6.33 -33.46 35.17
N THR A 131 -5.45 -32.51 34.91
CA THR A 131 -4.12 -32.45 35.53
C THR A 131 -3.90 -31.09 36.17
N ALA A 132 -3.44 -31.04 37.41
CA ALA A 132 -3.04 -29.81 38.09
C ALA A 132 -1.69 -30.01 38.78
N GLY A 133 -0.84 -28.98 38.80
CA GLY A 133 0.46 -29.07 39.46
C GLY A 133 1.39 -27.92 39.18
N ASP A 134 2.34 -27.67 40.06
CA ASP A 134 3.21 -26.49 39.99
C ASP A 134 4.25 -26.66 38.86
N ALA A 135 4.95 -27.79 38.79
CA ALA A 135 5.97 -28.10 37.79
C ALA A 135 5.63 -29.40 37.04
N MET A 136 5.26 -29.28 35.77
CA MET A 136 4.68 -30.38 35.00
C MET A 136 5.34 -30.61 33.64
N THR A 137 5.72 -31.88 33.38
CA THR A 137 6.10 -32.37 32.03
C THR A 137 5.12 -33.44 31.57
N LEU A 138 4.29 -33.12 30.57
CA LEU A 138 3.24 -34.00 30.07
C LEU A 138 3.49 -34.43 28.62
N LYS A 139 3.42 -35.74 28.38
CA LYS A 139 3.32 -36.32 27.04
C LYS A 139 2.04 -37.12 26.92
N LEU A 140 1.07 -36.59 26.19
CA LEU A 140 -0.23 -37.22 25.98
C LEU A 140 -0.43 -37.57 24.50
N ILE A 141 -0.95 -38.78 24.26
CA ILE A 141 -1.47 -39.21 22.97
C ILE A 141 -2.89 -39.74 23.22
N THR A 142 -3.90 -39.14 22.60
CA THR A 142 -5.29 -39.58 22.70
C THR A 142 -5.84 -39.96 21.33
N HIS A 143 -6.59 -41.05 21.27
CA HIS A 143 -7.41 -41.43 20.11
C HIS A 143 -8.84 -41.62 20.61
N SER A 144 -9.66 -40.58 20.44
CA SER A 144 -11.01 -40.55 21.01
C SER A 144 -12.01 -39.82 20.13
N PRO A 145 -13.22 -40.35 19.87
CA PRO A 145 -14.38 -39.62 19.39
C PRO A 145 -14.62 -38.25 20.06
N ASN A 146 -14.50 -38.17 21.39
CA ASN A 146 -14.65 -36.93 22.16
C ASN A 146 -13.60 -36.82 23.28
N ASP A 147 -12.65 -35.89 23.12
CA ASP A 147 -11.60 -35.62 24.10
C ASP A 147 -11.88 -34.33 24.90
N THR A 148 -11.80 -34.39 26.23
CA THR A 148 -11.83 -33.20 27.10
C THR A 148 -10.62 -33.18 28.04
N ASN A 149 -9.69 -32.27 27.77
CA ASN A 149 -8.46 -32.10 28.52
C ASN A 149 -8.47 -30.75 29.29
N LYS A 150 -8.23 -30.78 30.61
CA LYS A 150 -8.08 -29.57 31.44
C LYS A 150 -6.78 -29.60 32.22
N ARG A 151 -5.98 -28.55 32.11
CA ARG A 151 -4.64 -28.46 32.72
C ARG A 151 -4.41 -27.08 33.35
N ALA A 152 -3.87 -27.08 34.55
CA ALA A 152 -3.51 -25.86 35.27
C ALA A 152 -2.16 -26.05 36.00
N GLY A 153 -1.27 -25.07 35.94
CA GLY A 153 0.01 -25.16 36.64
C GLY A 153 0.99 -24.03 36.36
N ASP A 154 1.94 -23.81 37.23
CA ASP A 154 2.84 -22.64 37.18
C ASP A 154 3.89 -22.79 36.07
N ALA A 155 4.55 -23.95 35.99
CA ALA A 155 5.59 -24.26 35.00
C ALA A 155 5.25 -25.54 34.22
N MET A 156 5.00 -25.40 32.92
CA MET A 156 4.40 -26.45 32.10
C MET A 156 5.15 -26.72 30.79
N ILE A 157 5.53 -27.98 30.56
CA ILE A 157 6.03 -28.49 29.27
C ILE A 157 5.06 -29.57 28.76
N LEU A 158 4.30 -29.26 27.72
CA LEU A 158 3.27 -30.13 27.18
C LEU A 158 3.59 -30.55 25.74
N LYS A 159 3.54 -31.86 25.49
CA LYS A 159 3.48 -32.43 24.15
C LYS A 159 2.21 -33.25 24.01
N LEU A 160 1.31 -32.79 23.17
CA LEU A 160 -0.01 -33.39 22.96
C LEU A 160 -0.21 -33.74 21.49
N ILE A 161 -0.70 -34.94 21.24
CA ILE A 161 -1.16 -35.41 19.93
C ILE A 161 -2.56 -35.97 20.12
N THR A 162 -3.54 -35.41 19.42
CA THR A 162 -4.93 -35.87 19.48
C THR A 162 -5.43 -36.25 18.10
N HIS A 163 -6.17 -37.35 18.05
CA HIS A 163 -6.94 -37.79 16.89
C HIS A 163 -8.38 -37.96 17.35
N SER A 164 -9.20 -36.94 17.11
CA SER A 164 -10.54 -36.88 17.67
C SER A 164 -11.50 -36.12 16.77
N PRO A 165 -12.67 -36.66 16.39
CA PRO A 165 -13.78 -35.90 15.82
C PRO A 165 -14.10 -34.59 16.57
N ASN A 166 -14.08 -34.57 17.91
CA ASN A 166 -14.30 -33.36 18.71
C ASN A 166 -13.30 -33.27 19.88
N ASP A 167 -12.33 -32.35 19.81
CA ASP A 167 -11.38 -32.11 20.91
C ASP A 167 -11.64 -30.76 21.60
N THR A 168 -11.66 -30.78 22.93
CA THR A 168 -11.66 -29.56 23.75
C THR A 168 -10.50 -29.58 24.74
N ASN A 169 -9.51 -28.73 24.50
CA ASN A 169 -8.36 -28.56 25.38
C ASN A 169 -8.34 -27.18 26.05
N LYS A 170 -8.20 -27.17 27.38
CA LYS A 170 -8.04 -25.97 28.20
C LYS A 170 -6.75 -26.07 29.00
N THR A 171 -5.83 -25.13 28.77
CA THR A 171 -4.55 -25.06 29.49
C THR A 171 -4.37 -23.65 30.05
N ALA A 172 -4.04 -23.53 31.34
CA ALA A 172 -3.76 -22.26 32.00
C ALA A 172 -2.49 -22.37 32.86
N GLY A 173 -1.56 -21.43 32.75
CA GLY A 173 -0.35 -21.46 33.57
C GLY A 173 0.66 -20.37 33.28
N ASP A 174 1.48 -20.03 34.27
CA ASP A 174 2.33 -18.84 34.24
C ASP A 174 3.46 -18.96 33.19
N ALA A 175 4.20 -20.08 33.18
CA ALA A 175 5.28 -20.35 32.24
C ALA A 175 5.00 -21.64 31.43
N MET A 176 4.70 -21.51 30.14
CA MET A 176 4.24 -22.63 29.32
C MET A 176 5.03 -22.83 28.03
N THR A 177 5.44 -24.07 27.77
CA THR A 177 5.86 -24.55 26.45
C THR A 177 4.90 -25.64 25.98
N LEU A 178 4.10 -25.35 24.95
CA LEU A 178 3.10 -26.27 24.40
C LEU A 178 3.41 -26.63 22.95
N LYS A 179 3.52 -27.93 22.69
CA LYS A 179 3.50 -28.49 21.34
C LYS A 179 2.24 -29.34 21.16
N LEU A 180 1.34 -28.89 20.31
CA LEU A 180 0.05 -29.53 20.06
C LEU A 180 -0.08 -29.88 18.57
N ILE A 181 -0.45 -31.12 18.29
CA ILE A 181 -0.81 -31.61 16.96
C ILE A 181 -2.20 -32.21 17.07
N THR A 182 -3.17 -31.69 16.31
CA THR A 182 -4.54 -32.20 16.31
C THR A 182 -4.96 -32.59 14.89
N HIS A 183 -5.72 -33.69 14.81
CA HIS A 183 -6.47 -34.06 13.61
C HIS A 183 -7.91 -34.31 14.04
N SER A 184 -8.83 -33.46 13.61
CA SER A 184 -10.21 -33.42 14.11
C SER A 184 -11.24 -33.04 13.08
N LEU A 185 -12.53 -33.22 13.40
CA LEU A 185 -13.63 -32.58 12.67
C LEU A 185 -13.94 -31.19 13.26
N ASN A 186 -13.88 -31.04 14.59
CA ASN A 186 -14.06 -29.79 15.33
C ASN A 186 -13.09 -29.68 16.52
N ASP A 187 -12.20 -28.70 16.48
CA ASP A 187 -11.18 -28.50 17.53
C ASP A 187 -11.40 -27.16 18.25
N THR A 188 -11.47 -27.18 19.59
CA THR A 188 -11.52 -25.97 20.43
C THR A 188 -10.36 -25.94 21.44
N ASN A 189 -9.41 -25.03 21.23
CA ASN A 189 -8.29 -24.80 22.14
C ASN A 189 -8.43 -23.46 22.88
N LYS A 190 -8.23 -23.50 24.20
CA LYS A 190 -8.11 -22.30 25.04
C LYS A 190 -6.82 -22.38 25.83
N THR A 191 -5.93 -21.41 25.63
CA THR A 191 -4.65 -21.32 26.34
C THR A 191 -4.52 -19.94 26.98
N ALA A 192 -4.15 -19.88 28.25
CA ALA A 192 -3.87 -18.65 28.98
C ALA A 192 -2.56 -18.79 29.79
N GLY A 193 -1.77 -17.73 29.87
CA GLY A 193 -0.53 -17.74 30.66
C GLY A 193 0.33 -16.51 30.48
N ASP A 194 1.21 -16.24 31.44
CA ASP A 194 2.03 -15.02 31.44
C ASP A 194 3.15 -15.11 30.40
N THR A 195 3.94 -16.19 30.41
CA THR A 195 5.03 -16.44 29.46
C THR A 195 4.79 -17.72 28.68
N MET A 196 4.63 -17.61 27.36
CA MET A 196 4.16 -18.71 26.53
C MET A 196 4.96 -18.92 25.24
N THR A 197 5.35 -20.17 24.99
CA THR A 197 5.86 -20.65 23.70
C THR A 197 4.96 -21.76 23.16
N LEU A 198 4.19 -21.46 22.11
CA LEU A 198 3.24 -22.37 21.51
C LEU A 198 3.67 -22.78 20.09
N LYS A 199 3.63 -24.09 19.82
CA LYS A 199 3.71 -24.64 18.47
C LYS A 199 2.51 -25.54 18.23
N LEU A 200 1.65 -25.09 17.35
CA LEU A 200 0.35 -25.71 17.11
C LEU A 200 0.22 -26.06 15.62
N ILE A 201 -0.15 -27.32 15.36
CA ILE A 201 -0.40 -27.83 14.01
C ILE A 201 -1.78 -28.49 14.04
N THR A 202 -2.71 -28.01 13.23
CA THR A 202 -4.08 -28.55 13.22
C THR A 202 -4.51 -28.90 11.80
N HIS A 203 -5.24 -30.01 11.68
CA HIS A 203 -5.98 -30.38 10.48
C HIS A 203 -7.42 -30.62 10.91
N SER A 204 -8.30 -29.65 10.66
CA SER A 204 -9.70 -29.74 11.07
C SER A 204 -10.62 -28.99 10.11
N PRO A 205 -11.79 -29.51 9.71
CA PRO A 205 -12.87 -28.78 9.07
C PRO A 205 -13.26 -27.46 9.73
N ASN A 206 -13.30 -27.44 11.08
CA ASN A 206 -13.56 -26.24 11.86
C ASN A 206 -12.58 -26.14 13.04
N TYR A 207 -11.81 -25.04 13.12
CA TYR A 207 -10.92 -24.79 14.25
C TYR A 207 -11.25 -23.49 14.98
N THR A 208 -11.30 -23.55 16.31
CA THR A 208 -11.37 -22.35 17.15
C THR A 208 -10.21 -22.34 18.15
N ASN A 209 -9.38 -21.30 18.07
CA ASN A 209 -8.31 -21.06 19.02
C ASN A 209 -8.52 -19.74 19.77
N LYS A 210 -8.33 -19.78 21.10
CA LYS A 210 -8.23 -18.58 21.93
C LYS A 210 -6.94 -18.66 22.75
N THR A 211 -6.04 -17.72 22.51
CA THR A 211 -4.77 -17.61 23.24
C THR A 211 -4.68 -16.22 23.87
N ALA A 212 -4.38 -16.14 25.16
CA ALA A 212 -4.21 -14.88 25.90
C ALA A 212 -2.96 -14.95 26.79
N GLY A 213 -2.09 -13.95 26.76
CA GLY A 213 -0.93 -13.92 27.65
C GLY A 213 0.00 -12.74 27.47
N ASP A 214 0.78 -12.43 28.50
CA ASP A 214 1.60 -11.21 28.56
C ASP A 214 2.77 -11.27 27.57
N ALA A 215 3.56 -12.35 27.55
CA ALA A 215 4.69 -12.56 26.65
C ALA A 215 4.53 -13.85 25.84
N MET A 216 4.27 -13.72 24.53
CA MET A 216 3.90 -14.85 23.67
C MET A 216 4.77 -15.02 22.43
N THR A 217 5.26 -16.24 22.22
CA THR A 217 5.75 -16.72 20.92
C THR A 217 4.86 -17.83 20.40
N LEU A 218 4.10 -17.59 19.33
CA LEU A 218 3.18 -18.58 18.77
C LEU A 218 3.55 -18.88 17.30
N LYS A 219 3.68 -20.17 17.01
CA LYS A 219 3.78 -20.70 15.65
C LYS A 219 2.58 -21.61 15.39
N LEU A 220 1.70 -21.15 14.52
CA LEU A 220 0.47 -21.84 14.16
C LEU A 220 0.51 -22.23 12.67
N ILE A 221 0.22 -23.50 12.39
CA ILE A 221 0.03 -24.04 11.04
C ILE A 221 -1.30 -24.78 11.04
N THR A 222 -2.17 -24.41 10.12
CA THR A 222 -3.57 -24.86 10.14
C THR A 222 -4.02 -25.19 8.72
N HIS A 223 -4.75 -26.30 8.60
CA HIS A 223 -5.38 -26.76 7.37
C HIS A 223 -6.87 -27.01 7.63
N SER A 224 -7.72 -26.09 7.18
CA SER A 224 -9.15 -26.04 7.52
C SER A 224 -10.05 -25.28 6.52
N PRO A 225 -11.22 -25.80 6.17
CA PRO A 225 -12.28 -25.00 5.58
C PRO A 225 -12.64 -23.71 6.35
N ASN A 226 -12.78 -23.74 7.69
CA ASN A 226 -13.25 -22.60 8.50
C ASN A 226 -12.48 -22.46 9.82
N ASP A 227 -11.68 -21.39 9.95
CA ASP A 227 -10.90 -21.13 11.16
C ASP A 227 -11.27 -19.80 11.83
N THR A 228 -11.25 -19.80 13.17
CA THR A 228 -11.35 -18.59 13.98
C THR A 228 -10.26 -18.59 15.05
N ASN A 229 -9.25 -17.76 14.85
CA ASN A 229 -8.17 -17.58 15.82
C ASN A 229 -8.26 -16.20 16.48
N LYS A 230 -8.29 -16.19 17.82
CA LYS A 230 -8.22 -14.98 18.64
C LYS A 230 -6.98 -15.05 19.50
N THR A 231 -6.05 -14.14 19.26
CA THR A 231 -4.81 -14.01 20.03
C THR A 231 -4.74 -12.61 20.64
N ALA A 232 -4.53 -12.54 21.95
CA ALA A 232 -4.35 -11.28 22.67
C ALA A 232 -3.12 -11.39 23.60
N GLY A 233 -2.36 -10.31 23.75
CA GLY A 233 -1.23 -10.28 24.66
C GLY A 233 -0.52 -8.95 24.68
N ASP A 234 0.38 -8.75 25.63
CA ASP A 234 1.20 -7.53 25.69
C ASP A 234 2.32 -7.69 24.63
N ALA A 235 3.40 -8.39 24.92
CA ALA A 235 4.47 -8.65 23.95
C ALA A 235 4.24 -9.92 23.11
N MET A 236 4.12 -9.79 21.77
CA MET A 236 3.83 -10.93 20.89
C MET A 236 4.78 -11.07 19.68
N THR A 237 5.20 -12.32 19.44
CA THR A 237 5.80 -12.77 18.17
C THR A 237 4.99 -13.90 17.58
N LEU A 238 4.33 -13.64 16.45
CA LEU A 238 3.38 -14.57 15.83
C LEU A 238 3.82 -14.97 14.42
N LYS A 239 3.88 -16.28 14.15
CA LYS A 239 4.06 -16.84 12.81
C LYS A 239 2.90 -17.77 12.49
N LEU A 240 2.04 -17.32 11.58
CA LEU A 240 0.83 -18.01 11.18
C LEU A 240 0.90 -18.38 9.69
N ILE A 241 0.62 -19.64 9.38
CA ILE A 241 0.53 -20.17 8.01
C ILE A 241 -0.81 -20.89 7.89
N THR A 242 -1.63 -20.45 6.93
CA THR A 242 -3.01 -20.89 6.79
C THR A 242 -3.33 -21.30 5.34
N HIS A 243 -4.12 -22.35 5.16
CA HIS A 243 -4.60 -22.85 3.86
C HIS A 243 -6.08 -23.21 3.95
N PHE A 244 -7.01 -22.32 3.56
CA PHE A 244 -8.42 -22.36 4.01
C PHE A 244 -9.49 -22.00 2.99
N LEU A 245 -10.78 -22.23 3.29
CA LEU A 245 -11.94 -21.74 2.49
C LEU A 245 -12.47 -20.36 2.98
N ASN A 246 -12.53 -20.11 4.30
CA ASN A 246 -12.83 -18.80 4.92
C ASN A 246 -12.06 -18.64 6.25
N ASP A 247 -11.25 -17.58 6.42
CA ASP A 247 -10.50 -17.30 7.66
C ASP A 247 -10.99 -16.04 8.38
N THR A 248 -10.88 -16.01 9.71
CA THR A 248 -11.01 -14.79 10.50
C THR A 248 -9.99 -14.79 11.65
N ASN A 249 -8.88 -14.09 11.43
CA ASN A 249 -7.88 -13.86 12.47
C ASN A 249 -8.11 -12.49 13.14
N LYS A 250 -8.17 -12.52 14.47
CA LYS A 250 -8.14 -11.30 15.30
C LYS A 250 -6.93 -11.36 16.22
N THR A 251 -6.01 -10.44 16.01
CA THR A 251 -4.79 -10.31 16.82
C THR A 251 -4.73 -8.92 17.42
N ALA A 252 -4.55 -8.82 18.73
CA ALA A 252 -4.38 -7.57 19.45
C ALA A 252 -3.21 -7.65 20.42
N GLY A 253 -2.29 -6.69 20.40
CA GLY A 253 -1.26 -6.60 21.43
C GLY A 253 -0.18 -5.56 21.19
N ASP A 254 0.61 -5.31 22.22
CA ASP A 254 1.62 -4.25 22.27
C ASP A 254 2.86 -4.61 23.11
N PRO A 255 4.07 -4.75 22.52
CA PRO A 255 4.42 -4.67 21.10
C PRO A 255 4.21 -5.98 20.32
N MET A 256 3.97 -5.89 19.00
CA MET A 256 3.64 -7.04 18.15
C MET A 256 4.51 -7.18 16.89
N THR A 257 5.03 -8.38 16.67
CA THR A 257 5.62 -8.82 15.39
C THR A 257 4.84 -9.98 14.78
N LEU A 258 4.28 -9.77 13.58
CA LEU A 258 3.47 -10.76 12.88
C LEU A 258 4.03 -11.12 11.52
N LYS A 259 4.17 -12.42 11.26
CA LYS A 259 4.37 -12.98 9.92
C LYS A 259 3.21 -13.91 9.57
N LEU A 260 2.40 -13.48 8.62
CA LEU A 260 1.21 -14.19 8.18
C LEU A 260 1.34 -14.55 6.69
N ILE A 261 1.03 -15.80 6.37
CA ILE A 261 0.96 -16.31 5.00
C ILE A 261 -0.38 -17.03 4.86
N THR A 262 -1.24 -16.54 3.97
CA THR A 262 -2.57 -17.08 3.77
C THR A 262 -2.80 -17.51 2.33
N HIS A 263 -3.48 -18.64 2.17
CA HIS A 263 -3.99 -19.14 0.91
C HIS A 263 -5.47 -19.47 1.10
N SER A 264 -6.38 -18.61 0.63
CA SER A 264 -7.82 -18.80 0.87
C SER A 264 -8.71 -18.20 -0.23
N PRO A 265 -9.93 -18.72 -0.50
CA PRO A 265 -10.98 -18.09 -1.30
C PRO A 265 -11.43 -16.70 -0.82
N ASN A 266 -11.52 -16.47 0.50
CA ASN A 266 -11.86 -15.18 1.10
C ASN A 266 -11.10 -15.03 2.42
N ASP A 267 -10.32 -13.96 2.55
CA ASP A 267 -9.54 -13.69 3.76
C ASP A 267 -10.00 -12.40 4.46
N THR A 268 -10.06 -12.41 5.79
CA THR A 268 -10.38 -11.23 6.61
C THR A 268 -9.52 -11.18 7.86
N ASP A 269 -8.45 -10.40 7.78
CA ASP A 269 -7.54 -10.16 8.88
C ASP A 269 -7.84 -8.83 9.59
N LYS A 270 -7.83 -8.88 10.93
CA LYS A 270 -7.90 -7.68 11.78
C LYS A 270 -6.76 -7.70 12.77
N THR A 271 -5.91 -6.68 12.68
CA THR A 271 -4.72 -6.48 13.51
C THR A 271 -4.77 -5.12 14.19
N ALA A 272 -4.53 -5.09 15.51
CA ALA A 272 -4.47 -3.86 16.30
C ALA A 272 -3.36 -3.90 17.35
N GLY A 273 -2.69 -2.77 17.61
CA GLY A 273 -1.64 -2.67 18.62
C GLY A 273 -0.82 -1.38 18.51
N ASP A 274 -0.17 -0.94 19.58
CA ASP A 274 0.50 0.36 19.61
C ASP A 274 1.80 0.32 18.81
N ALA A 275 2.70 -0.65 19.04
CA ALA A 275 3.89 -0.86 18.20
C ALA A 275 3.85 -2.16 17.38
N MET A 276 3.78 -2.05 16.05
CA MET A 276 3.53 -3.19 15.15
C MET A 276 4.54 -3.33 13.99
N THR A 277 5.06 -4.55 13.80
CA THR A 277 5.78 -4.97 12.60
C THR A 277 5.08 -6.15 11.92
N LEU A 278 4.50 -5.93 10.74
CA LEU A 278 3.71 -6.91 9.99
C LEU A 278 4.38 -7.28 8.66
N LYS A 279 4.45 -8.58 8.39
CA LYS A 279 4.73 -9.12 7.06
C LYS A 279 3.61 -10.06 6.67
N LEU A 280 2.77 -9.61 5.75
CA LEU A 280 1.62 -10.36 5.25
C LEU A 280 1.83 -10.73 3.77
N ILE A 281 1.54 -11.98 3.45
CA ILE A 281 1.50 -12.50 2.08
C ILE A 281 0.16 -13.22 1.92
N THR A 282 -0.67 -12.74 1.01
CA THR A 282 -1.99 -13.33 0.75
C THR A 282 -2.12 -13.77 -0.70
N HIS A 283 -2.76 -14.92 -0.88
CA HIS A 283 -3.19 -15.45 -2.16
C HIS A 283 -4.66 -15.81 -2.06
N SER A 284 -5.54 -14.95 -2.57
CA SER A 284 -7.00 -15.11 -2.42
C SER A 284 -7.81 -14.56 -3.59
N PRO A 285 -8.95 -15.15 -3.98
CA PRO A 285 -10.00 -14.52 -4.77
C PRO A 285 -10.49 -13.14 -4.27
N ASN A 286 -10.65 -12.97 -2.95
CA ASN A 286 -10.93 -11.66 -2.33
C ASN A 286 -10.17 -11.52 -1.00
N ASP A 287 -9.41 -10.44 -0.82
CA ASP A 287 -8.70 -10.15 0.43
C ASP A 287 -9.22 -8.87 1.09
N THR A 288 -9.49 -8.92 2.39
CA THR A 288 -9.79 -7.74 3.21
C THR A 288 -8.91 -7.68 4.45
N ASN A 289 -7.87 -6.84 4.41
CA ASN A 289 -7.01 -6.60 5.57
C ASN A 289 -7.33 -5.26 6.24
N LYS A 290 -7.43 -5.28 7.58
CA LYS A 290 -7.57 -4.09 8.43
C LYS A 290 -6.48 -4.06 9.50
N THR A 291 -5.66 -3.01 9.47
CA THR A 291 -4.59 -2.78 10.45
C THR A 291 -4.77 -1.39 11.09
N ALA A 292 -4.73 -1.31 12.42
CA ALA A 292 -4.85 -0.06 13.18
C ALA A 292 -3.83 -0.01 14.34
N GLY A 293 -3.14 1.12 14.55
CA GLY A 293 -2.16 1.24 15.64
C GLY A 293 -1.26 2.45 15.55
N ASP A 294 -0.55 2.78 16.62
CA ASP A 294 0.20 4.04 16.73
C ASP A 294 1.46 4.02 15.85
N ALA A 295 2.29 2.98 15.91
CA ALA A 295 3.52 2.84 15.13
C ALA A 295 3.49 1.55 14.28
N ILE A 296 3.35 1.68 12.97
CA ILE A 296 3.16 0.55 12.04
C ILE A 296 4.29 0.46 11.01
N THR A 297 4.96 -0.69 10.98
CA THR A 297 5.79 -1.11 9.84
C THR A 297 5.15 -2.30 9.13
N LEU A 298 4.62 -2.09 7.92
CA LEU A 298 3.88 -3.11 7.17
C LEU A 298 4.55 -3.41 5.83
N LYS A 299 4.78 -4.70 5.57
CA LYS A 299 5.12 -5.24 4.26
C LYS A 299 4.02 -6.20 3.81
N LEU A 300 3.22 -5.77 2.84
CA LEU A 300 2.10 -6.53 2.31
C LEU A 300 2.36 -6.90 0.84
N ILE A 301 2.14 -8.18 0.51
CA ILE A 301 2.15 -8.70 -0.86
C ILE A 301 0.81 -9.42 -1.06
N THR A 302 0.01 -8.98 -2.01
CA THR A 302 -1.28 -9.60 -2.32
C THR A 302 -1.33 -10.07 -3.77
N HIS A 303 -1.95 -11.22 -3.98
CA HIS A 303 -2.25 -11.77 -5.30
C HIS A 303 -3.71 -12.22 -5.32
N SER A 304 -4.57 -11.44 -5.95
CA SER A 304 -6.02 -11.61 -5.82
C SER A 304 -6.84 -10.97 -6.93
N PRO A 305 -7.99 -11.54 -7.34
CA PRO A 305 -9.04 -10.90 -8.12
C PRO A 305 -9.54 -9.54 -7.58
N ASN A 306 -9.72 -9.38 -6.27
CA ASN A 306 -10.09 -8.11 -5.64
C ASN A 306 -9.41 -7.93 -4.27
N ASP A 307 -8.62 -6.87 -4.09
CA ASP A 307 -8.02 -6.56 -2.77
C ASP A 307 -8.57 -5.29 -2.16
N THR A 308 -8.92 -5.36 -0.87
CA THR A 308 -9.26 -4.20 -0.04
C THR A 308 -8.35 -4.13 1.18
N ASN A 309 -7.39 -3.20 1.16
CA ASN A 309 -6.55 -2.93 2.33
C ASN A 309 -6.95 -1.61 3.01
N LYS A 310 -7.10 -1.65 4.33
CA LYS A 310 -7.34 -0.47 5.17
C LYS A 310 -6.29 -0.41 6.28
N THR A 311 -5.48 0.63 6.27
CA THR A 311 -4.46 0.88 7.30
C THR A 311 -4.68 2.25 7.93
N ALA A 312 -4.71 2.31 9.27
CA ALA A 312 -4.80 3.54 10.04
C ALA A 312 -3.72 3.58 11.14
N GLY A 313 -3.03 4.70 11.33
CA GLY A 313 -2.06 4.82 12.42
C GLY A 313 -1.26 6.11 12.43
N ASP A 314 -0.67 6.46 13.57
CA ASP A 314 -0.01 7.75 13.78
C ASP A 314 1.32 7.84 13.02
N ALA A 315 2.20 6.84 13.15
CA ALA A 315 3.49 6.75 12.47
C ALA A 315 3.58 5.48 11.63
N MET A 316 3.68 5.61 10.31
CA MET A 316 3.54 4.48 9.38
C MET A 316 4.65 4.38 8.34
N THR A 317 5.21 3.18 8.19
CA THR A 317 6.07 2.78 7.05
C THR A 317 5.47 1.57 6.34
N LEU A 318 4.96 1.79 5.13
CA LEU A 318 4.26 0.77 4.36
C LEU A 318 5.01 0.44 3.05
N LYS A 319 5.17 -0.85 2.78
CA LYS A 319 5.55 -1.38 1.47
C LYS A 319 4.47 -2.35 0.99
N LEU A 320 3.69 -1.91 0.02
CA LEU A 320 2.58 -2.67 -0.56
C LEU A 320 2.91 -3.05 -2.01
N ILE A 321 2.72 -4.33 -2.34
CA ILE A 321 2.80 -4.85 -3.70
C ILE A 321 1.49 -5.61 -3.95
N THR A 322 0.73 -5.21 -4.96
CA THR A 322 -0.53 -5.85 -5.31
C THR A 322 -0.53 -6.30 -6.77
N HIS A 323 -1.10 -7.47 -7.01
CA HIS A 323 -1.32 -8.04 -8.34
C HIS A 323 -2.77 -8.51 -8.43
N SER A 324 -3.62 -7.71 -9.06
CA SER A 324 -5.06 -7.90 -8.98
C SER A 324 -5.85 -7.26 -10.12
N PRO A 325 -6.96 -7.85 -10.59
CA PRO A 325 -7.99 -7.21 -11.42
C PRO A 325 -8.53 -5.87 -10.87
N ASN A 326 -8.79 -5.75 -9.56
CA ASN A 326 -9.27 -4.52 -8.94
C ASN A 326 -8.64 -4.33 -7.54
N ASP A 327 -7.94 -3.21 -7.31
CA ASP A 327 -7.39 -2.90 -5.98
C ASP A 327 -7.98 -1.64 -5.37
N THR A 328 -8.37 -1.75 -4.09
CA THR A 328 -8.75 -0.61 -3.26
C THR A 328 -7.85 -0.53 -2.03
N ASN A 329 -6.95 0.44 -2.01
CA ASN A 329 -6.15 0.74 -0.83
C ASN A 329 -6.61 2.05 -0.17
N LYS A 330 -6.82 2.01 1.15
CA LYS A 330 -7.12 3.18 1.99
C LYS A 330 -6.11 3.26 3.13
N THR A 331 -5.33 4.32 3.14
CA THR A 331 -4.32 4.58 4.17
C THR A 331 -4.58 5.93 4.81
N ALA A 332 -4.65 5.99 6.13
CA ALA A 332 -4.84 7.22 6.90
C ALA A 332 -3.86 7.28 8.08
N GLY A 333 -3.22 8.41 8.32
CA GLY A 333 -2.33 8.55 9.48
C GLY A 333 -1.68 9.91 9.60
N ASP A 334 -0.92 10.14 10.66
CA ASP A 334 -0.19 11.39 10.83
C ASP A 334 1.09 11.32 9.98
N ALA A 335 2.19 10.75 10.48
CA ALA A 335 3.43 10.61 9.72
C ALA A 335 3.46 9.33 8.85
N MET A 336 3.59 9.48 7.52
CA MET A 336 3.56 8.34 6.58
C MET A 336 4.74 8.28 5.59
N THR A 337 5.34 7.10 5.46
CA THR A 337 6.20 6.72 4.33
C THR A 337 5.63 5.50 3.60
N LEU A 338 5.20 5.69 2.36
CA LEU A 338 4.53 4.65 1.58
C LEU A 338 5.31 4.32 0.29
N LYS A 339 5.52 3.04 0.03
CA LYS A 339 5.99 2.50 -1.25
C LYS A 339 4.95 1.53 -1.78
N LEU A 340 4.25 1.93 -2.83
CA LEU A 340 3.19 1.14 -3.45
C LEU A 340 3.58 0.75 -4.88
N ILE A 341 3.41 -0.52 -5.21
CA ILE A 341 3.54 -1.07 -6.56
C ILE A 341 2.25 -1.83 -6.87
N THR A 342 1.52 -1.42 -7.89
CA THR A 342 0.27 -2.07 -8.30
C THR A 342 0.33 -2.51 -9.76
N HIS A 343 -0.21 -3.69 -10.02
CA HIS A 343 -0.42 -4.23 -11.36
C HIS A 343 -1.87 -4.69 -11.48
N SER A 344 -2.72 -3.85 -12.10
CA SER A 344 -4.15 -4.06 -12.05
C SER A 344 -4.95 -3.42 -13.20
N PRO A 345 -5.93 -4.07 -13.82
CA PRO A 345 -6.99 -3.47 -14.64
C PRO A 345 -7.60 -2.17 -14.09
N ASN A 346 -7.98 -2.12 -12.81
CA ASN A 346 -8.49 -0.90 -12.17
C ASN A 346 -7.89 -0.69 -10.77
N ASP A 347 -7.26 0.47 -10.54
CA ASP A 347 -6.70 0.83 -9.23
C ASP A 347 -7.42 2.03 -8.61
N THR A 348 -7.80 1.90 -7.33
CA THR A 348 -8.26 3.02 -6.50
C THR A 348 -7.43 3.12 -5.23
N ASN A 349 -6.62 4.18 -5.13
CA ASN A 349 -5.84 4.46 -3.92
C ASN A 349 -6.27 5.78 -3.29
N LYS A 350 -6.63 5.73 -2.00
CA LYS A 350 -6.93 6.90 -1.18
C LYS A 350 -5.93 6.97 -0.03
N THR A 351 -5.18 8.06 0.02
CA THR A 351 -4.21 8.31 1.08
C THR A 351 -4.49 9.67 1.71
N ALA A 352 -4.58 9.73 3.04
CA ALA A 352 -4.75 10.96 3.79
C ALA A 352 -3.76 10.99 4.97
N GLY A 353 -3.01 12.07 5.14
CA GLY A 353 -2.16 12.20 6.31
C GLY A 353 -1.08 13.26 6.24
N ASP A 354 -0.48 13.56 7.40
CA ASP A 354 0.47 14.66 7.57
C ASP A 354 1.58 14.39 8.62
N PRO A 355 2.89 14.37 8.25
CA PRO A 355 3.48 14.53 6.92
C PRO A 355 3.57 13.23 6.10
N MET A 356 3.56 13.34 4.77
CA MET A 356 3.51 12.19 3.86
C MET A 356 4.62 12.15 2.79
N THR A 357 5.33 11.01 2.72
CA THR A 357 6.25 10.65 1.63
C THR A 357 5.76 9.43 0.87
N LEU A 358 5.62 9.53 -0.46
CA LEU A 358 5.10 8.45 -1.29
C LEU A 358 5.94 8.17 -2.53
N LYS A 359 6.18 6.87 -2.76
CA LYS A 359 6.64 6.32 -4.04
C LYS A 359 5.60 5.36 -4.59
N LEU A 360 4.96 5.72 -5.70
CA LEU A 360 3.94 4.92 -6.35
C LEU A 360 4.38 4.53 -7.76
N ILE A 361 4.25 3.25 -8.09
CA ILE A 361 4.41 2.70 -9.44
C ILE A 361 3.12 1.94 -9.77
N THR A 362 2.41 2.31 -10.83
CA THR A 362 1.19 1.60 -11.25
C THR A 362 1.24 1.21 -12.72
N HIS A 363 0.83 -0.02 -13.01
CA HIS A 363 0.56 -0.48 -14.37
C HIS A 363 -0.90 -0.91 -14.45
N SER A 364 -1.74 -0.08 -15.09
CA SER A 364 -3.19 -0.29 -15.06
C SER A 364 -3.92 0.27 -16.27
N PRO A 365 -4.95 -0.38 -16.83
CA PRO A 365 -5.93 0.19 -17.75
C PRO A 365 -6.67 1.46 -17.28
N ASN A 366 -7.05 1.55 -16.01
CA ASN A 366 -7.68 2.75 -15.40
C ASN A 366 -7.19 2.97 -13.96
N ASN A 367 -6.67 4.15 -13.64
CA ASN A 367 -6.24 4.48 -12.27
C ASN A 367 -6.96 5.71 -11.70
N THR A 368 -7.36 5.63 -10.43
CA THR A 368 -7.90 6.74 -9.65
C THR A 368 -7.13 6.90 -8.33
N ASN A 369 -6.30 7.94 -8.27
CA ASN A 369 -5.55 8.31 -7.07
C ASN A 369 -6.13 9.57 -6.43
N LYS A 370 -6.45 9.52 -5.12
CA LYS A 370 -6.83 10.70 -4.33
C LYS A 370 -5.92 10.84 -3.12
N ARG A 371 -5.29 12.01 -2.98
CA ARG A 371 -4.36 12.29 -1.88
C ARG A 371 -4.59 13.65 -1.24
N ALA A 372 -4.53 13.68 0.09
CA ALA A 372 -4.69 14.85 0.93
C ALA A 372 -3.68 14.83 2.10
N GLY A 373 -3.10 15.98 2.46
CA GLY A 373 -2.18 16.11 3.59
C GLY A 373 -1.43 17.45 3.59
N ASP A 374 -0.97 17.91 4.76
CA ASP A 374 -0.41 19.26 4.89
C ASP A 374 1.00 19.31 4.28
N ALA A 375 1.92 18.39 4.61
CA ALA A 375 3.23 18.30 3.94
C ALA A 375 3.40 17.01 3.11
N MET A 376 3.65 17.14 1.80
CA MET A 376 3.66 16.03 0.85
C MET A 376 4.87 15.97 -0.09
N THR A 377 5.57 14.83 -0.13
CA THR A 377 6.59 14.49 -1.15
C THR A 377 6.20 13.26 -1.95
N LEU A 378 5.91 13.42 -3.25
CA LEU A 378 5.41 12.36 -4.12
C LEU A 378 6.36 12.08 -5.29
N LYS A 379 6.66 10.80 -5.51
CA LYS A 379 7.24 10.30 -6.76
C LYS A 379 6.30 9.26 -7.36
N LEU A 380 5.74 9.59 -8.51
CA LEU A 380 4.73 8.80 -9.18
C LEU A 380 5.20 8.40 -10.58
N ILE A 381 5.10 7.12 -10.90
CA ILE A 381 5.32 6.56 -12.23
C ILE A 381 4.08 5.74 -12.56
N THR A 382 3.38 6.12 -13.61
CA THR A 382 2.16 5.42 -14.00
C THR A 382 2.23 5.06 -15.49
N HIS A 383 1.64 3.91 -15.83
CA HIS A 383 1.45 3.44 -17.20
C HIS A 383 -0.02 3.00 -17.37
N SER A 384 -0.85 3.81 -18.03
CA SER A 384 -2.28 3.53 -18.24
C SER A 384 -2.85 4.11 -19.54
N PRO A 385 -3.85 3.49 -20.16
CA PRO A 385 -4.80 4.14 -21.05
C PRO A 385 -5.48 5.39 -20.46
N ASN A 386 -6.01 5.34 -19.23
CA ASN A 386 -6.75 6.45 -18.59
C ASN A 386 -6.37 6.62 -17.10
N ASP A 387 -5.86 7.78 -16.69
CA ASP A 387 -5.57 8.09 -15.28
C ASP A 387 -6.33 9.33 -14.81
N THR A 388 -6.75 9.32 -13.55
CA THR A 388 -7.28 10.49 -12.85
C THR A 388 -6.60 10.61 -11.51
N ASN A 389 -5.67 11.57 -11.42
CA ASN A 389 -4.95 11.86 -10.19
C ASN A 389 -5.41 13.20 -9.60
N LYS A 390 -5.85 13.17 -8.34
CA LYS A 390 -6.20 14.35 -7.55
C LYS A 390 -5.31 14.41 -6.32
N THR A 391 -4.49 15.45 -6.25
CA THR A 391 -3.61 15.72 -5.10
C THR A 391 -3.90 17.12 -4.56
N ALA A 392 -4.16 17.24 -3.27
CA ALA A 392 -4.40 18.49 -2.56
C ALA A 392 -3.59 18.52 -1.26
N GLY A 393 -2.90 19.61 -0.94
CA GLY A 393 -2.16 19.74 0.32
C GLY A 393 -1.56 21.11 0.48
N ASP A 394 -1.05 21.44 1.66
CA ASP A 394 -0.44 22.74 1.93
C ASP A 394 0.94 22.78 1.24
N ALA A 395 2.00 22.21 1.81
CA ALA A 395 3.31 22.14 1.16
C ALA A 395 3.49 20.88 0.28
N MET A 396 3.75 21.04 -1.02
CA MET A 396 3.87 19.91 -1.97
C MET A 396 5.14 19.90 -2.82
N THR A 397 5.82 18.74 -2.88
CA THR A 397 6.83 18.41 -3.89
C THR A 397 6.39 17.17 -4.68
N LEU A 398 6.11 17.32 -5.97
CA LEU A 398 5.64 16.23 -6.83
C LEU A 398 6.57 16.01 -8.04
N LYS A 399 6.97 14.76 -8.24
CA LYS A 399 7.63 14.27 -9.46
C LYS A 399 6.76 13.21 -10.10
N LEU A 400 6.20 13.52 -11.26
CA LEU A 400 5.29 12.67 -12.01
C LEU A 400 5.89 12.35 -13.38
N ILE A 401 5.91 11.06 -13.73
CA ILE A 401 6.30 10.56 -15.06
C ILE A 401 5.15 9.72 -15.56
N THR A 402 4.62 10.08 -16.74
CA THR A 402 3.42 9.48 -17.29
C THR A 402 3.58 9.02 -18.75
N HIS A 403 3.13 7.80 -19.09
CA HIS A 403 2.95 7.27 -20.46
C HIS A 403 1.50 6.76 -20.67
N PHE A 404 0.66 7.48 -21.45
CA PHE A 404 -0.82 7.30 -21.47
C PHE A 404 -1.50 7.35 -22.85
N LEU A 405 -2.83 7.06 -22.89
CA LEU A 405 -3.75 7.37 -24.01
C LEU A 405 -4.56 8.67 -23.77
N ASN A 406 -5.03 8.95 -22.54
CA ASN A 406 -5.64 10.22 -22.08
C ASN A 406 -5.37 10.47 -20.58
N ASP A 407 -4.85 11.64 -20.17
CA ASP A 407 -4.57 11.98 -18.75
C ASP A 407 -5.34 13.24 -18.27
N THR A 408 -5.84 13.19 -17.02
CA THR A 408 -6.37 14.35 -16.29
C THR A 408 -5.73 14.45 -14.90
N ASN A 409 -4.74 15.33 -14.77
CA ASN A 409 -4.15 15.68 -13.48
C ASN A 409 -4.77 16.97 -12.93
N LYS A 410 -5.23 16.91 -11.68
CA LYS A 410 -5.62 18.08 -10.88
C LYS A 410 -4.75 18.16 -9.63
N THR A 411 -3.99 19.23 -9.53
CA THR A 411 -3.12 19.48 -8.39
C THR A 411 -3.41 20.86 -7.81
N ALA A 412 -3.59 20.92 -6.50
CA ALA A 412 -3.77 22.15 -5.73
C ALA A 412 -2.86 22.12 -4.49
N GLY A 413 -2.21 23.22 -4.17
CA GLY A 413 -1.49 23.38 -2.90
C GLY A 413 -0.67 24.65 -2.79
N ASP A 414 -0.25 24.97 -1.56
CA ASP A 414 0.54 26.16 -1.22
C ASP A 414 1.53 25.93 -0.06
N PRO A 415 2.87 25.95 -0.27
CA PRO A 415 3.61 26.15 -1.52
C PRO A 415 3.84 24.85 -2.33
N MET A 416 4.02 24.98 -3.65
CA MET A 416 4.09 23.83 -4.57
C MET A 416 5.32 23.80 -5.50
N THR A 417 6.01 22.66 -5.59
CA THR A 417 7.04 22.35 -6.58
C THR A 417 6.67 21.10 -7.39
N LEU A 418 6.54 21.24 -8.71
CA LEU A 418 6.12 20.16 -9.61
C LEU A 418 7.11 19.94 -10.75
N LYS A 419 7.49 18.67 -10.96
CA LYS A 419 8.18 18.20 -12.16
C LYS A 419 7.34 17.12 -12.84
N LEU A 420 6.80 17.45 -14.00
CA LEU A 420 5.91 16.60 -14.78
C LEU A 420 6.53 16.28 -16.14
N ILE A 421 6.54 15.01 -16.51
CA ILE A 421 6.94 14.51 -17.83
C ILE A 421 5.81 13.63 -18.34
N THR A 422 5.20 13.99 -19.46
CA THR A 422 4.06 13.26 -20.03
C THR A 422 4.33 12.82 -21.48
N HIS A 423 3.82 11.64 -21.81
CA HIS A 423 3.78 11.08 -23.15
C HIS A 423 2.38 10.51 -23.40
N SER A 424 1.52 11.19 -24.16
CA SER A 424 0.10 10.82 -24.32
C SER A 424 -0.46 11.26 -25.69
N PRO A 425 -1.47 10.60 -26.29
CA PRO A 425 -2.32 11.10 -27.37
C PRO A 425 -3.03 12.42 -27.07
N ASN A 426 -3.51 12.62 -25.84
CA ASN A 426 -4.10 13.89 -25.38
C ASN A 426 -3.77 14.09 -23.89
N ASP A 427 -3.23 15.26 -23.51
CA ASP A 427 -3.02 15.63 -22.10
C ASP A 427 -3.83 16.85 -21.68
N THR A 428 -4.45 16.77 -20.50
CA THR A 428 -5.05 17.92 -19.81
C THR A 428 -4.51 18.06 -18.39
N ASN A 429 -3.65 19.06 -18.17
CA ASN A 429 -3.15 19.40 -16.83
C ASN A 429 -3.81 20.67 -16.29
N LYS A 430 -4.29 20.60 -15.03
CA LYS A 430 -4.81 21.75 -14.28
C LYS A 430 -4.05 21.89 -12.97
N THR A 431 -3.36 23.00 -12.82
CA THR A 431 -2.55 23.31 -11.63
C THR A 431 -2.98 24.65 -11.03
N ALA A 432 -3.17 24.70 -9.71
CA ALA A 432 -3.50 25.93 -8.97
C ALA A 432 -2.73 25.98 -7.64
N GLY A 433 -2.30 27.17 -7.20
CA GLY A 433 -1.63 27.36 -5.89
C GLY A 433 -0.98 28.74 -5.75
N ASP A 434 -0.78 29.21 -4.52
CA ASP A 434 -0.36 30.60 -4.26
C ASP A 434 1.13 30.77 -4.61
N ALA A 435 2.04 29.91 -4.12
CA ALA A 435 3.45 29.90 -4.56
C ALA A 435 3.82 28.63 -5.35
N MET A 436 4.21 28.75 -6.63
CA MET A 436 4.43 27.59 -7.52
C MET A 436 5.76 27.63 -8.30
N THR A 437 6.48 26.50 -8.30
CA THR A 437 7.56 26.20 -9.26
C THR A 437 7.20 24.97 -10.10
N LEU A 438 6.99 25.14 -11.41
CA LEU A 438 6.57 24.07 -12.31
C LEU A 438 7.57 23.86 -13.46
N LYS A 439 7.99 22.61 -13.65
CA LYS A 439 8.74 22.15 -14.82
C LYS A 439 7.93 21.06 -15.53
N LEU A 440 7.41 21.38 -16.70
CA LEU A 440 6.55 20.51 -17.48
C LEU A 440 7.20 20.21 -18.84
N ILE A 441 7.23 18.94 -19.22
CA ILE A 441 7.65 18.44 -20.53
C ILE A 441 6.53 17.55 -21.05
N THR A 442 5.95 17.89 -22.20
CA THR A 442 4.87 17.11 -22.81
C THR A 442 5.24 16.68 -24.23
N HIS A 443 4.82 15.48 -24.60
CA HIS A 443 4.95 14.92 -25.94
C HIS A 443 3.62 14.26 -26.32
N SER A 444 2.83 14.91 -27.17
CA SER A 444 1.45 14.51 -27.41
C SER A 444 0.86 15.01 -28.72
N PRO A 445 -0.06 14.29 -29.39
CA PRO A 445 -0.93 14.78 -30.46
C PRO A 445 -1.74 16.05 -30.14
N ASN A 446 -2.25 16.24 -28.92
CA ASN A 446 -2.87 17.49 -28.49
C ASN A 446 -2.61 17.76 -26.99
N ASP A 447 -2.09 18.93 -26.63
CA ASP A 447 -1.92 19.33 -25.22
C ASP A 447 -2.77 20.52 -24.81
N THR A 448 -3.39 20.42 -23.63
CA THR A 448 -4.06 21.54 -22.97
C THR A 448 -3.55 21.72 -21.54
N ASN A 449 -2.77 22.76 -21.29
CA ASN A 449 -2.32 23.12 -19.95
C ASN A 449 -3.04 24.36 -19.42
N LYS A 450 -3.55 24.29 -18.20
CA LYS A 450 -4.12 25.42 -17.45
C LYS A 450 -3.39 25.56 -16.12
N THR A 451 -2.78 26.73 -15.91
CA THR A 451 -2.04 27.04 -14.69
C THR A 451 -2.55 28.37 -14.12
N ALA A 452 -2.84 28.39 -12.82
CA ALA A 452 -3.22 29.61 -12.09
C ALA A 452 -2.45 29.71 -10.76
N GLY A 453 -2.12 30.91 -10.30
CA GLY A 453 -1.45 31.11 -9.01
C GLY A 453 -0.88 32.51 -8.80
N ASP A 454 -0.61 32.88 -7.56
CA ASP A 454 -0.22 34.26 -7.20
C ASP A 454 1.26 34.52 -7.54
N ALA A 455 2.17 33.62 -7.19
CA ALA A 455 3.60 33.71 -7.46
C ALA A 455 4.11 32.45 -8.18
N MET A 456 4.44 32.56 -9.48
CA MET A 456 4.78 31.40 -10.32
C MET A 456 6.12 31.49 -11.04
N THR A 457 6.87 30.39 -11.02
CA THR A 457 7.99 30.12 -11.94
C THR A 457 7.69 28.89 -12.77
N LEU A 458 7.48 29.07 -14.08
CA LEU A 458 7.09 28.01 -15.02
C LEU A 458 8.14 27.80 -16.11
N LYS A 459 8.57 26.56 -16.30
CA LYS A 459 9.33 26.10 -17.46
C LYS A 459 8.55 25.01 -18.18
N LEU A 460 8.03 25.34 -19.36
CA LEU A 460 7.21 24.46 -20.18
C LEU A 460 7.92 24.16 -21.51
N ILE A 461 7.97 22.88 -21.87
CA ILE A 461 8.45 22.38 -23.16
C ILE A 461 7.37 21.47 -23.72
N THR A 462 6.83 21.79 -24.89
CA THR A 462 5.79 20.99 -25.55
C THR A 462 6.23 20.57 -26.96
N HIS A 463 5.85 19.35 -27.33
CA HIS A 463 6.08 18.79 -28.66
C HIS A 463 4.79 18.10 -29.12
N SER A 464 4.04 18.75 -30.01
CA SER A 464 2.67 18.32 -30.30
C SER A 464 2.10 18.85 -31.62
N PRO A 465 1.25 18.13 -32.34
CA PRO A 465 0.40 18.61 -33.43
C PRO A 465 -0.45 19.86 -33.12
N ASN A 466 -1.01 19.99 -31.90
CA ASN A 466 -1.75 21.19 -31.48
C ASN A 466 -1.55 21.46 -29.98
N ASP A 467 -1.05 22.65 -29.61
CA ASP A 467 -0.93 23.04 -28.19
C ASP A 467 -1.81 24.22 -27.80
N THR A 468 -2.45 24.10 -26.64
CA THR A 468 -3.18 25.18 -25.98
C THR A 468 -2.69 25.39 -24.54
N ASN A 469 -1.96 26.46 -24.29
CA ASN A 469 -1.53 26.83 -22.94
C ASN A 469 -2.29 28.07 -22.44
N LYS A 470 -2.84 27.99 -21.22
CA LYS A 470 -3.47 29.11 -20.51
C LYS A 470 -2.80 29.29 -19.15
N THR A 471 -2.21 30.45 -18.93
CA THR A 471 -1.53 30.80 -17.67
C THR A 471 -2.10 32.10 -17.13
N ALA A 472 -2.45 32.16 -15.84
CA ALA A 472 -2.95 33.35 -15.17
C ALA A 472 -2.31 33.52 -13.78
N GLY A 473 -1.85 34.70 -13.39
CA GLY A 473 -1.28 34.90 -12.05
C GLY A 473 -0.70 36.28 -11.79
N ASP A 474 -0.51 36.64 -10.52
CA ASP A 474 -0.13 38.02 -10.14
C ASP A 474 1.36 38.29 -10.44
N ALA A 475 2.28 37.43 -10.01
CA ALA A 475 3.72 37.53 -10.23
C ALA A 475 4.27 36.30 -10.94
N MET A 476 4.68 36.43 -12.21
CA MET A 476 5.04 35.30 -13.06
C MET A 476 6.41 35.41 -13.73
N THR A 477 7.18 34.32 -13.70
CA THR A 477 8.32 34.06 -14.58
C THR A 477 8.05 32.83 -15.44
N LEU A 478 7.84 33.01 -16.74
CA LEU A 478 7.50 31.92 -17.67
C LEU A 478 8.57 31.76 -18.76
N LYS A 479 9.06 30.53 -18.92
CA LYS A 479 9.85 30.09 -20.06
C LYS A 479 9.10 28.99 -20.80
N LEU A 480 8.63 29.30 -22.00
CA LEU A 480 7.85 28.40 -22.85
C LEU A 480 8.61 28.13 -24.15
N ILE A 481 8.73 26.85 -24.50
CA ILE A 481 9.27 26.36 -25.77
C ILE A 481 8.22 25.42 -26.37
N THR A 482 7.73 25.72 -27.56
CA THR A 482 6.74 24.89 -28.26
C THR A 482 7.23 24.49 -29.64
N HIS A 483 6.91 23.26 -30.04
CA HIS A 483 7.19 22.72 -31.36
C HIS A 483 5.95 22.02 -31.87
N SER A 484 5.22 22.66 -32.78
CA SER A 484 3.86 22.23 -33.12
C SER A 484 3.36 22.75 -34.46
N PRO A 485 2.55 22.01 -35.23
CA PRO A 485 1.73 22.47 -36.34
C PRO A 485 0.81 23.67 -36.05
N ASN A 486 0.22 23.78 -34.86
CA ASN A 486 -0.60 24.93 -34.45
C ASN A 486 -0.45 25.20 -32.94
N ASP A 487 -0.03 26.40 -32.54
CA ASP A 487 0.03 26.80 -31.13
C ASP A 487 -0.90 27.93 -30.76
N THR A 488 -1.56 27.80 -29.61
CA THR A 488 -2.34 28.85 -28.97
C THR A 488 -1.90 29.07 -27.53
N ASN A 489 -1.22 30.19 -27.26
CA ASN A 489 -0.83 30.56 -25.90
C ASN A 489 -1.64 31.78 -25.42
N LYS A 490 -2.20 31.69 -24.21
CA LYS A 490 -2.84 32.80 -23.50
C LYS A 490 -2.19 33.00 -22.13
N THR A 491 -1.66 34.19 -21.88
CA THR A 491 -1.02 34.54 -20.60
C THR A 491 -1.64 35.84 -20.08
N ALA A 492 -2.02 35.87 -18.80
CA ALA A 492 -2.56 37.06 -18.14
C ALA A 492 -1.95 37.24 -16.75
N GLY A 493 -1.57 38.45 -16.33
CA GLY A 493 -1.03 38.66 -14.98
C GLY A 493 -0.47 40.05 -14.71
N ASP A 494 -0.34 40.42 -13.44
CA ASP A 494 -0.01 41.79 -13.03
C ASP A 494 1.48 42.11 -13.27
N ALA A 495 2.40 41.24 -12.85
CA ALA A 495 3.84 41.39 -13.00
C ALA A 495 4.45 40.16 -13.69
N MET A 496 4.88 40.30 -14.95
CA MET A 496 5.31 39.16 -15.77
C MET A 496 6.68 39.32 -16.42
N THR A 497 7.48 38.26 -16.36
CA THR A 497 8.66 38.03 -17.21
C THR A 497 8.43 36.79 -18.07
N LEU A 498 8.27 36.97 -19.38
CA LEU A 498 7.96 35.90 -20.32
C LEU A 498 9.07 35.74 -21.37
N LYS A 499 9.57 34.52 -21.53
CA LYS A 499 10.40 34.09 -22.66
C LYS A 499 9.69 32.98 -23.41
N LEU A 500 9.23 33.30 -24.61
CA LEU A 500 8.50 32.39 -25.49
C LEU A 500 9.32 32.12 -26.76
N ILE A 501 9.47 30.84 -27.10
CA ILE A 501 10.08 30.37 -28.35
C ILE A 501 9.08 29.40 -28.98
N THR A 502 8.62 29.70 -30.19
CA THR A 502 7.68 28.85 -30.93
C THR A 502 8.25 28.47 -32.29
N HIS A 503 7.98 27.23 -32.70
CA HIS A 503 8.33 26.69 -34.01
C HIS A 503 7.11 25.97 -34.57
N SER A 504 6.41 26.62 -35.51
CA SER A 504 5.09 26.16 -35.94
C SER A 504 4.69 26.66 -37.33
N PRO A 505 3.88 25.95 -38.11
CA PRO A 505 3.13 26.45 -39.26
C PRO A 505 2.20 27.65 -38.96
N ASN A 506 1.52 27.65 -37.80
CA ASN A 506 0.59 28.71 -37.38
C ASN A 506 0.67 28.98 -35.87
N ASP A 507 1.04 30.20 -35.45
CA ASP A 507 1.03 30.57 -34.02
C ASP A 507 0.06 31.68 -33.68
N THR A 508 -0.64 31.53 -32.55
CA THR A 508 -1.47 32.56 -31.93
C THR A 508 -1.07 32.78 -30.47
N ASN A 509 -0.45 33.92 -30.18
CA ASN A 509 -0.11 34.32 -28.81
C ASN A 509 -0.94 35.51 -28.35
N LYS A 510 -1.53 35.41 -27.14
CA LYS A 510 -2.22 36.52 -26.46
C LYS A 510 -1.62 36.72 -25.07
N THR A 511 -1.15 37.92 -24.80
CA THR A 511 -0.55 38.30 -23.51
C THR A 511 -1.19 39.58 -22.99
N ALA A 512 -1.61 39.60 -21.73
CA ALA A 512 -2.20 40.78 -21.08
C ALA A 512 -1.65 40.97 -19.65
N GLY A 513 -1.40 42.20 -19.22
CA GLY A 513 -0.89 42.45 -17.86
C GLY A 513 -0.35 43.83 -17.58
N ASP A 514 -0.21 44.20 -16.31
CA ASP A 514 0.09 45.58 -15.91
C ASP A 514 1.58 45.92 -16.11
N ALA A 515 2.50 45.08 -15.66
CA ALA A 515 3.95 45.25 -15.75
C ALA A 515 4.60 44.04 -16.43
N MET A 516 5.09 44.20 -17.66
CA MET A 516 5.57 43.08 -18.47
C MET A 516 6.97 43.27 -19.07
N THR A 517 7.77 42.21 -19.01
CA THR A 517 8.95 42.00 -19.85
C THR A 517 8.76 40.75 -20.72
N LEU A 518 8.61 40.94 -22.02
CA LEU A 518 8.36 39.85 -22.98
C LEU A 518 9.51 39.73 -23.99
N LYS A 519 10.07 38.52 -24.11
CA LYS A 519 10.94 38.12 -25.22
C LYS A 519 10.26 37.00 -26.00
N LEU A 520 9.83 37.31 -27.20
CA LEU A 520 9.16 36.39 -28.11
C LEU A 520 10.05 36.13 -29.34
N ILE A 521 10.26 34.85 -29.65
CA ILE A 521 10.93 34.38 -30.85
C ILE A 521 9.98 33.41 -31.54
N THR A 522 9.55 33.71 -32.77
CA THR A 522 8.69 32.84 -33.55
C THR A 522 9.36 32.47 -34.88
N HIS A 523 9.17 31.22 -35.28
CA HIS A 523 9.59 30.69 -36.57
C HIS A 523 8.40 29.97 -37.19
N SER A 524 7.67 30.67 -38.05
CA SER A 524 6.38 30.20 -38.52
C SER A 524 5.92 30.85 -39.81
N PRO A 525 5.38 30.13 -40.79
CA PRO A 525 4.71 30.69 -41.96
C PRO A 525 3.64 31.75 -41.63
N ASN A 526 2.83 31.57 -40.60
CA ASN A 526 1.76 32.50 -40.23
C ASN A 526 1.72 32.77 -38.72
N ASP A 527 1.93 34.01 -38.33
CA ASP A 527 1.98 34.40 -36.91
C ASP A 527 0.96 35.48 -36.56
N THR A 528 0.30 35.31 -35.42
CA THR A 528 -0.60 36.31 -34.83
C THR A 528 -0.29 36.53 -33.36
N ASN A 529 0.29 37.69 -33.04
CA ASN A 529 0.56 38.07 -31.65
C ASN A 529 -0.29 39.26 -31.21
N LYS A 530 -0.91 39.16 -30.03
CA LYS A 530 -1.65 40.25 -29.38
C LYS A 530 -1.10 40.47 -27.97
N THR A 531 -0.60 41.67 -27.71
CA THR A 531 -0.05 42.05 -26.40
C THR A 531 -0.75 43.32 -25.91
N ALA A 532 -1.21 43.34 -24.66
CA ALA A 532 -1.84 44.50 -24.04
C ALA A 532 -1.34 44.71 -22.60
N GLY A 533 -1.00 45.93 -22.19
CA GLY A 533 -0.56 46.17 -20.82
C GLY A 533 -0.08 47.58 -20.51
N ASP A 534 -0.07 47.95 -19.23
CA ASP A 534 0.19 49.34 -18.82
C ASP A 534 1.66 49.73 -18.99
N ALA A 535 2.59 48.92 -18.47
CA ALA A 535 4.04 49.12 -18.54
C ALA A 535 4.74 47.92 -19.18
N MET A 536 5.26 48.07 -20.40
CA MET A 536 5.80 46.95 -21.18
C MET A 536 7.19 47.18 -21.77
N THR A 537 8.04 46.15 -21.65
CA THR A 537 9.25 45.98 -22.47
C THR A 537 9.10 44.73 -23.34
N LEU A 538 8.99 44.91 -24.66
CA LEU A 538 8.78 43.84 -25.62
C LEU A 538 9.97 43.74 -26.59
N LYS A 539 10.56 42.54 -26.68
CA LYS A 539 11.49 42.16 -27.74
C LYS A 539 10.88 41.03 -28.56
N LEU A 540 10.50 41.35 -29.80
CA LEU A 540 9.90 40.41 -30.73
C LEU A 540 10.88 40.16 -31.89
N ILE A 541 11.15 38.88 -32.14
CA ILE A 541 11.91 38.40 -33.31
C ILE A 541 11.02 37.41 -34.04
N THR A 542 10.71 37.69 -35.30
CA THR A 542 9.88 36.79 -36.11
C THR A 542 10.56 36.45 -37.43
N HIS A 543 10.40 35.20 -37.82
CA HIS A 543 10.82 34.68 -39.11
C HIS A 543 9.61 33.99 -39.73
N SER A 544 8.87 34.71 -40.58
CA SER A 544 7.55 34.30 -41.05
C SER A 544 7.31 34.58 -42.53
N THR A 545 6.27 33.99 -43.11
CA THR A 545 5.78 34.40 -44.44
C THR A 545 4.67 35.45 -44.36
N ASN A 546 3.85 35.42 -43.30
CA ASN A 546 2.83 36.42 -42.99
C ASN A 546 2.75 36.64 -41.48
N ASP A 547 2.87 37.89 -41.05
CA ASP A 547 2.97 38.20 -39.63
C ASP A 547 1.97 39.30 -39.23
N THR A 548 1.20 39.08 -38.16
CA THR A 548 0.24 40.05 -37.63
C THR A 548 0.47 40.31 -36.15
N ASN A 549 1.05 41.47 -35.82
CA ASN A 549 1.29 41.87 -34.44
C ASN A 549 0.41 43.05 -34.03
N LYS A 550 -0.31 42.92 -32.92
CA LYS A 550 -1.07 44.00 -32.28
C LYS A 550 -0.56 44.22 -30.87
N THR A 551 -0.11 45.43 -30.56
CA THR A 551 0.41 45.81 -29.24
C THR A 551 -0.30 47.06 -28.76
N ALA A 552 -0.80 47.06 -27.53
CA ALA A 552 -1.47 48.22 -26.91
C ALA A 552 -0.99 48.44 -25.47
N GLY A 553 -0.74 49.68 -25.04
CA GLY A 553 -0.31 49.94 -23.67
C GLY A 553 0.08 51.37 -23.36
N ASP A 554 0.13 51.74 -22.09
CA ASP A 554 0.33 53.14 -21.68
C ASP A 554 1.80 53.56 -21.80
N ALA A 555 2.73 52.75 -21.30
CA ALA A 555 4.18 52.98 -21.32
C ALA A 555 4.92 51.78 -21.93
N MET A 556 5.48 51.95 -23.14
CA MET A 556 6.05 50.85 -23.92
C MET A 556 7.46 51.09 -24.46
N THR A 557 8.31 50.09 -24.32
CA THR A 557 9.57 49.93 -25.08
C THR A 557 9.49 48.70 -25.97
N LEU A 558 9.42 48.89 -27.29
CA LEU A 558 9.30 47.82 -28.27
C LEU A 558 10.54 47.73 -29.16
N LYS A 559 11.16 46.54 -29.21
CA LYS A 559 12.16 46.18 -30.20
C LYS A 559 11.63 45.05 -31.09
N LEU A 560 11.35 45.38 -32.34
CA LEU A 560 10.83 44.45 -33.33
C LEU A 560 11.90 44.16 -34.40
N ILE A 561 12.16 42.88 -34.63
CA ILE A 561 13.00 42.38 -35.71
C ILE A 561 12.15 41.40 -36.52
N THR A 562 11.87 41.71 -37.77
CA THR A 562 11.09 40.82 -38.65
C THR A 562 11.86 40.46 -39.91
N HIS A 563 11.76 39.19 -40.28
CA HIS A 563 12.26 38.65 -41.52
C HIS A 563 11.10 37.92 -42.21
N SER A 564 10.25 38.68 -42.88
CA SER A 564 9.04 38.20 -43.53
C SER A 564 8.78 38.97 -44.83
N PRO A 565 8.11 38.38 -45.83
CA PRO A 565 7.66 39.07 -47.04
C PRO A 565 6.47 40.01 -46.81
N ASN A 566 5.61 39.74 -45.81
CA ASN A 566 4.35 40.45 -45.56
C ASN A 566 4.08 40.62 -44.05
N ASP A 567 4.33 41.81 -43.50
CA ASP A 567 4.04 42.09 -42.08
C ASP A 567 2.95 43.14 -41.89
N THR A 568 2.03 42.89 -40.95
CA THR A 568 1.05 43.86 -40.46
C THR A 568 1.26 44.11 -38.97
N ASN A 569 1.82 45.27 -38.64
CA ASN A 569 2.06 45.69 -37.25
C ASN A 569 1.12 46.83 -36.87
N LYS A 570 0.40 46.69 -35.76
CA LYS A 570 -0.41 47.76 -35.15
C LYS A 570 0.03 47.99 -33.72
N THR A 571 0.47 49.20 -33.40
CA THR A 571 0.90 49.58 -32.05
C THR A 571 0.15 50.83 -31.60
N ALA A 572 -0.43 50.81 -30.40
CA ALA A 572 -1.16 51.95 -29.83
C ALA A 572 -0.72 52.20 -28.38
N GLY A 573 -0.42 53.44 -27.99
CA GLY A 573 -0.05 53.72 -26.60
C GLY A 573 0.37 55.14 -26.30
N ASP A 574 0.27 55.56 -25.05
CA ASP A 574 0.46 56.96 -24.64
C ASP A 574 1.94 57.38 -24.72
N ALA A 575 2.85 56.60 -24.14
CA ALA A 575 4.29 56.83 -24.13
C ALA A 575 5.06 55.64 -24.72
N MET A 576 5.64 55.80 -25.92
CA MET A 576 6.21 54.70 -26.70
C MET A 576 7.62 54.97 -27.23
N THR A 577 8.53 54.02 -27.00
CA THR A 577 9.81 53.90 -27.73
C THR A 577 9.80 52.67 -28.64
N LEU A 578 9.89 52.88 -29.95
CA LEU A 578 9.88 51.82 -30.96
C LEU A 578 11.21 51.75 -31.72
N LYS A 579 11.86 50.58 -31.69
CA LYS A 579 12.98 50.23 -32.58
C LYS A 579 12.56 49.11 -33.52
N LEU A 580 12.51 49.42 -34.80
CA LEU A 580 12.09 48.50 -35.86
C LEU A 580 13.23 48.17 -36.81
N ILE A 581 13.45 46.88 -37.04
CA ILE A 581 14.38 46.35 -38.05
C ILE A 581 13.58 45.38 -38.91
N THR A 582 13.31 45.73 -40.17
CA THR A 582 12.59 44.84 -41.11
C THR A 582 13.39 44.62 -42.38
N HIS A 583 13.24 43.45 -42.98
CA HIS A 583 13.89 43.05 -44.23
C HIS A 583 12.87 42.63 -45.30
N SER A 584 11.72 43.30 -45.32
CA SER A 584 10.52 42.94 -46.09
C SER A 584 10.20 43.95 -47.19
N PRO A 585 9.67 43.50 -48.36
CA PRO A 585 9.17 44.38 -49.40
C PRO A 585 7.73 44.93 -49.15
N ASN A 586 6.88 44.29 -48.33
CA ASN A 586 5.45 44.65 -48.17
C ASN A 586 4.99 44.82 -46.70
N ASP A 587 5.66 45.69 -45.95
CA ASP A 587 5.27 45.96 -44.55
C ASP A 587 4.19 47.05 -44.41
N THR A 588 3.15 46.74 -43.64
CA THR A 588 2.15 47.71 -43.19
C THR A 588 2.29 47.93 -41.67
N ASN A 589 2.84 49.09 -41.27
CA ASN A 589 2.97 49.45 -39.86
C ASN A 589 2.07 50.65 -39.52
N LYS A 590 1.15 50.47 -38.56
CA LYS A 590 0.28 51.53 -38.03
C LYS A 590 0.63 51.78 -36.58
N THR A 591 1.02 53.01 -36.26
CA THR A 591 1.39 53.43 -34.92
C THR A 591 0.55 54.65 -34.52
N ALA A 592 0.01 54.61 -33.30
CA ALA A 592 -0.77 55.71 -32.71
C ALA A 592 -0.32 55.91 -31.26
N GLY A 593 -0.13 57.16 -30.84
CA GLY A 593 0.30 57.47 -29.49
C GLY A 593 0.58 58.95 -29.27
N ASP A 594 0.50 59.38 -28.02
CA ASP A 594 0.60 60.79 -27.63
C ASP A 594 2.07 61.27 -27.59
N ALA A 595 2.98 60.40 -27.11
CA ALA A 595 4.42 60.65 -27.00
C ALA A 595 5.25 59.50 -27.59
N MET A 596 5.81 59.68 -28.79
CA MET A 596 6.46 58.62 -29.56
C MET A 596 7.92 58.91 -29.94
N THR A 597 8.81 57.93 -29.74
CA THR A 597 10.18 57.90 -30.28
C THR A 597 10.37 56.70 -31.22
N LEU A 598 10.73 56.95 -32.49
CA LEU A 598 10.85 55.92 -33.53
C LEU A 598 12.28 55.81 -34.08
N LYS A 599 12.83 54.59 -34.14
CA LYS A 599 14.11 54.27 -34.81
C LYS A 599 13.91 53.13 -35.81
N LEU A 600 13.98 53.46 -37.10
CA LEU A 600 13.82 52.54 -38.23
C LEU A 600 15.18 52.17 -38.83
N LYS A 601 15.36 50.88 -39.16
CA LYS A 601 16.49 50.41 -39.98
C LYS A 601 16.00 49.39 -41.01
N TYR A 602 15.96 49.81 -42.27
CA TYR A 602 15.65 48.94 -43.41
C TYR A 602 16.93 48.38 -44.01
N SER A 603 16.96 47.08 -44.30
CA SER A 603 18.06 46.45 -45.05
C SER A 603 17.46 45.68 -46.23
N CYS A 604 17.70 46.17 -47.45
CA CYS A 604 17.18 45.57 -48.68
C CYS A 604 18.09 44.41 -49.13
N LEU A 605 17.57 43.18 -49.16
CA LEU A 605 18.29 41.99 -49.63
C LEU A 605 18.39 41.94 -51.18
N GLN A 606 17.72 42.85 -51.89
CA GLN A 606 17.70 42.91 -53.35
C GLN A 606 19.03 43.37 -53.98
N CYS A 607 20.02 43.77 -53.18
CA CYS A 607 21.31 44.24 -53.72
C CYS A 607 22.30 43.10 -54.03
N LEU A 608 22.01 41.84 -53.68
CA LEU A 608 22.92 40.71 -53.93
C LEU A 608 22.51 39.75 -55.05
N ILE A 609 21.28 39.81 -55.55
CA ILE A 609 20.81 38.92 -56.63
C ILE A 609 19.98 39.74 -57.62
N GLY A 610 20.59 40.17 -58.73
CA GLY A 610 19.86 40.74 -59.86
C GLY A 610 20.42 42.07 -60.36
N LYS A 611 21.61 42.03 -60.97
CA LYS A 611 21.84 42.88 -62.15
C LYS A 611 20.82 42.46 -63.21
N SER A 612 19.69 43.15 -63.31
CA SER A 612 19.00 43.30 -64.59
C SER A 612 18.21 44.61 -64.60
N ILE A 613 18.60 45.41 -65.58
CA ILE A 613 18.20 46.78 -65.88
C ILE A 613 16.80 46.74 -66.51
N GLU A 614 15.81 47.45 -65.95
CA GLU A 614 14.68 48.10 -66.68
C GLU A 614 13.52 48.60 -65.80
N ALA A 615 13.45 48.27 -64.51
CA ALA A 615 12.31 48.66 -63.66
C ALA A 615 12.29 50.15 -63.20
N ASN A 616 13.28 50.97 -63.60
CA ASN A 616 13.47 52.31 -63.05
C ASN A 616 12.68 53.43 -63.75
N ARG A 617 12.01 53.17 -64.88
CA ARG A 617 11.18 54.20 -65.55
C ARG A 617 9.73 54.22 -65.09
N LEU A 618 9.16 53.08 -64.69
CA LEU A 618 7.76 53.02 -64.25
C LEU A 618 7.59 53.54 -62.81
N PHE A 619 8.62 53.38 -61.96
CA PHE A 619 8.59 53.83 -60.57
C PHE A 619 8.62 55.36 -60.44
N LEU A 620 9.33 56.06 -61.34
CA LEU A 620 9.41 57.53 -61.31
C LEU A 620 8.09 58.21 -61.77
N LEU A 621 7.39 57.62 -62.74
CA LEU A 621 6.11 58.13 -63.26
C LEU A 621 4.94 57.96 -62.27
N ILE A 622 4.97 56.92 -61.43
CA ILE A 622 3.99 56.72 -60.35
C ILE A 622 4.29 57.64 -59.16
N PHE A 623 5.58 57.87 -58.86
CA PHE A 623 6.01 58.78 -57.79
C PHE A 623 5.66 60.26 -58.08
N LEU A 624 5.77 60.69 -59.35
CA LEU A 624 5.39 62.06 -59.77
C LEU A 624 3.87 62.28 -59.80
N LYS A 625 3.06 61.25 -60.06
CA LYS A 625 1.58 61.36 -59.98
C LYS A 625 1.05 61.41 -58.54
N MET A 626 1.77 60.85 -57.56
CA MET A 626 1.38 60.91 -56.14
C MET A 626 1.72 62.23 -55.45
N LEU A 627 2.54 63.11 -56.05
CA LEU A 627 3.01 64.36 -55.44
C LEU A 627 2.29 65.63 -55.91
N GLY A 628 1.27 65.55 -56.79
CA GLY A 628 0.39 66.68 -57.08
C GLY A 628 1.07 67.97 -57.59
N VAL A 629 2.12 67.85 -58.40
CA VAL A 629 2.78 69.01 -59.05
C VAL A 629 2.30 69.14 -60.49
N CYS A 630 1.75 70.29 -60.83
CA CYS A 630 1.31 70.66 -62.18
C CYS A 630 2.49 71.29 -62.95
N ALA A 631 2.93 70.71 -64.06
CA ALA A 631 3.73 71.41 -65.08
C ALA A 631 3.75 70.69 -66.45
N ALA A 632 3.11 71.34 -67.43
CA ALA A 632 3.43 71.54 -68.86
C ALA A 632 3.85 70.37 -69.81
N ALA A 633 3.50 70.56 -71.08
CA ALA A 633 3.40 69.57 -72.15
C ALA A 633 4.62 69.49 -73.12
N LEU A 634 4.70 68.34 -73.84
CA LEU A 634 5.30 68.04 -75.16
C LEU A 634 6.84 67.86 -75.31
N PRO A 635 7.36 67.14 -76.36
CA PRO A 635 6.73 66.22 -77.33
C PRO A 635 7.43 64.84 -77.54
N ASP A 636 6.79 64.01 -78.37
CA ASP A 636 7.19 62.69 -78.88
C ASP A 636 8.57 62.61 -79.56
N SER A 637 9.20 61.42 -79.47
CA SER A 637 10.04 60.89 -80.57
C SER A 637 10.10 59.35 -80.57
N ASN A 638 9.68 58.81 -81.72
CA ASN A 638 9.77 57.43 -82.20
C ASN A 638 11.21 56.87 -82.21
N SER A 639 11.37 55.54 -82.01
CA SER A 639 12.03 54.64 -82.98
C SER A 639 12.12 53.16 -82.52
N ASN A 640 11.50 52.27 -83.30
CA ASN A 640 11.94 50.93 -83.78
C ASN A 640 12.67 49.90 -82.88
N ILE A 641 11.98 48.78 -82.59
CA ILE A 641 12.22 47.33 -82.95
C ILE A 641 13.58 47.00 -83.62
N PRO A 642 14.31 45.84 -83.43
CA PRO A 642 13.88 44.43 -83.15
C PRO A 642 14.65 43.67 -82.03
N ASN A 643 14.08 42.69 -81.31
CA ASN A 643 13.88 41.24 -81.59
C ASN A 643 15.08 40.31 -81.24
N VAL A 644 14.77 39.13 -80.69
CA VAL A 644 15.63 37.93 -80.41
C VAL A 644 16.53 38.09 -79.17
N MET A 645 16.35 37.39 -78.04
CA MET A 645 16.24 35.93 -77.79
C MET A 645 15.67 35.66 -76.40
#